data_AF-A0A8T2MGM6-F1
#
_entry.id   AF-A0A8T2MGM6-F1
#
_cell.length_a   1.000
_cell.length_b   1.000
_cell.length_c   1.000
_cell.angle_alpha   90.00
_cell.angle_beta   90.00
_cell.angle_gamma   90.00
#
_symmetry.space_group_name_H-M   'P 1'
#
loop_
_entity.id
_entity.type
_entity.pdbx_description
1 polymer ?
#
loop_
_entity_poly.entity_id
_entity_poly.type
_entity_poly.pdbx_seq_one_letter_code
_entity_poly.pdbx_strand_id
1 'polypeptide(L)'
;MDTKAVFTALYEVCEENATFFSGGPKGPTGDAAQKLVDAMLTIQTHARSLEPVISGFAAIYHHFDFDPHIPANGYRSLVKVVRCCLLHIIHKGRYIASNRRSIFFRAAHNAGEMEAYCSALCQLRALLYLAQRLLHDNSHGNLFFQEETGLSQSFLREYASMHKGCFYGRCVGFQFTPSIRPCLQSIAIGLVSFGENYKKHQSGIVDSTAIATYGVAASSFFTSGKFAIDPELRGQEYERITQNLDVHFWKTFWNVTETEVLAGLASMTSTQVKVNRALSVPPVSFDLPLAADPTHTVTISPPVAHIGPGPVQMRLISNELREGQDSEKLLAMARSEGISLGIKPKRSPPSPWLVVHYHGGGFVAQTSKSHEPYLKSWSQDLNAPVLSVDYSLAPEAPFPRALEECFYAYCWAIKHHNLLGWTGERVCLAGDSAGGNLCVTVSMRAVAHGVRLPDGIMAAYPATLLTAYASPSRLLSLMDPLLPLSVLSRCLSAYAGMDSQVEKQVEKVSTLSMVRRDTALLLRDFRQGASNWIHSLLDPNRASSDTVRNSVSDGTLTSPHKDPSAPEALSDFSVRRESLKSQTCQNLTTHTTSSTSANSTTVHQNPALNPTSLPESKPEDVSFFLSKEVDAAVLRSISAVAVPPPERENDCENPREFPEGFEPLRSEQLAEMKVDPSPIFRNPYMSPLLAPDNMLKGLPPIHIVACALDPMLDDSVMFAKRLRNVEQPVTLCVVDDLPHGFLSLSQLSKETREASNVCMERIREVFIANDPPPELRKHRKLERTNYGASGTRRASNKFFQRTTSKDGGEGVV
;
A
#
# COMPACT_ATOMS: atom_id res chain seq x y z
N MET A 1 -23.67 -1.76 16.99
CA MET A 1 -24.95 -2.33 16.50
C MET A 1 -24.99 -3.80 16.88
N ASP A 2 -26.17 -4.31 17.19
CA ASP A 2 -26.41 -5.75 17.38
C ASP A 2 -26.34 -6.49 16.03
N THR A 3 -25.68 -7.66 16.00
CA THR A 3 -25.63 -8.54 14.82
C THR A 3 -27.02 -9.07 14.48
N LYS A 4 -27.80 -9.49 15.49
CA LYS A 4 -29.10 -10.13 15.29
C LYS A 4 -30.13 -9.18 14.69
N ALA A 5 -30.14 -7.92 15.11
CA ALA A 5 -30.96 -6.87 14.50
C ALA A 5 -30.67 -6.66 12.99
N VAL A 6 -29.41 -6.78 12.56
CA VAL A 6 -29.04 -6.67 11.13
C VAL A 6 -29.57 -7.86 10.33
N PHE A 7 -29.39 -9.09 10.83
CA PHE A 7 -29.92 -10.28 10.16
C PHE A 7 -31.46 -10.34 10.15
N THR A 8 -32.12 -9.95 11.24
CA THR A 8 -33.59 -9.84 11.30
C THR A 8 -34.12 -8.90 10.22
N ALA A 9 -33.56 -7.68 10.14
CA ALA A 9 -33.92 -6.67 9.13
C ALA A 9 -33.60 -7.10 7.68
N LEU A 10 -32.63 -8.00 7.49
CA LEU A 10 -32.31 -8.59 6.19
C LEU A 10 -33.36 -9.62 5.77
N TYR A 11 -33.71 -10.57 6.66
CA TYR A 11 -34.69 -11.61 6.36
C TYR A 11 -36.06 -10.99 6.03
N GLU A 12 -36.54 -10.04 6.86
CA GLU A 12 -37.77 -9.26 6.63
C GLU A 12 -37.80 -8.65 5.22
N VAL A 13 -36.76 -7.91 4.86
CA VAL A 13 -36.68 -7.15 3.61
C VAL A 13 -36.53 -8.07 2.38
N CYS A 14 -35.84 -9.20 2.52
CA CYS A 14 -35.76 -10.19 1.46
C CYS A 14 -37.09 -10.93 1.25
N GLU A 15 -37.77 -11.33 2.33
CA GLU A 15 -39.06 -12.02 2.28
C GLU A 15 -40.17 -11.11 1.71
N GLU A 16 -40.30 -9.88 2.23
CA GLU A 16 -41.29 -8.91 1.77
C GLU A 16 -41.19 -8.59 0.27
N ASN A 17 -39.96 -8.59 -0.28
CA ASN A 17 -39.73 -8.39 -1.70
C ASN A 17 -39.94 -9.67 -2.52
N ALA A 18 -39.41 -10.81 -2.09
CA ALA A 18 -39.60 -12.09 -2.79
C ALA A 18 -41.10 -12.42 -2.93
N THR A 19 -41.88 -12.28 -1.86
CA THR A 19 -43.35 -12.53 -1.87
C THR A 19 -44.09 -11.61 -2.83
N PHE A 20 -43.66 -10.34 -2.99
CA PHE A 20 -44.27 -9.41 -3.94
C PHE A 20 -43.96 -9.74 -5.40
N PHE A 21 -42.70 -10.04 -5.72
CA PHE A 21 -42.28 -10.33 -7.10
C PHE A 21 -42.69 -11.74 -7.56
N SER A 22 -42.92 -12.69 -6.65
CA SER A 22 -43.48 -14.03 -6.93
C SER A 22 -45.00 -14.05 -7.15
N GLY A 23 -45.67 -12.89 -7.12
CA GLY A 23 -47.12 -12.72 -6.84
C GLY A 23 -48.14 -13.14 -7.92
N GLY A 24 -48.01 -14.33 -8.53
CA GLY A 24 -49.08 -14.97 -9.32
C GLY A 24 -49.53 -14.23 -10.59
N PRO A 25 -50.71 -14.56 -11.18
CA PRO A 25 -51.14 -14.09 -12.51
C PRO A 25 -51.55 -12.61 -12.60
N LYS A 26 -51.28 -11.81 -11.56
CA LYS A 26 -51.38 -10.33 -11.55
C LYS A 26 -50.14 -9.66 -10.97
N GLY A 27 -49.09 -10.41 -10.66
CA GLY A 27 -47.80 -9.88 -10.24
C GLY A 27 -47.04 -9.24 -11.40
N PRO A 28 -45.92 -8.55 -11.11
CA PRO A 28 -45.04 -7.99 -12.14
C PRO A 28 -44.28 -9.11 -12.89
N THR A 29 -44.90 -9.70 -13.91
CA THR A 29 -44.30 -10.78 -14.71
C THR A 29 -43.17 -10.28 -15.61
N GLY A 30 -41.95 -10.80 -15.43
CA GLY A 30 -40.81 -10.57 -16.33
C GLY A 30 -39.47 -11.03 -15.75
N ASP A 31 -38.46 -11.17 -16.61
CA ASP A 31 -37.08 -11.59 -16.26
C ASP A 31 -36.50 -10.86 -15.04
N ALA A 32 -36.60 -9.52 -15.02
CA ALA A 32 -36.11 -8.69 -13.92
C ALA A 32 -36.83 -8.91 -12.58
N ALA A 33 -38.07 -9.41 -12.59
CA ALA A 33 -38.80 -9.76 -11.36
C ALA A 33 -38.36 -11.14 -10.83
N GLN A 34 -38.14 -12.11 -11.73
CA GLN A 34 -37.60 -13.42 -11.37
C GLN A 34 -36.20 -13.28 -10.75
N LYS A 35 -35.30 -12.52 -11.40
CA LYS A 35 -33.95 -12.21 -10.87
C LYS A 35 -33.97 -11.54 -9.50
N LEU A 36 -34.96 -10.68 -9.23
CA LEU A 36 -35.15 -10.11 -7.88
C LEU A 36 -35.57 -11.16 -6.85
N VAL A 37 -36.43 -12.12 -7.20
CA VAL A 37 -36.78 -13.25 -6.31
C VAL A 37 -35.55 -14.12 -6.05
N ASP A 38 -34.85 -14.54 -7.10
CA ASP A 38 -33.71 -15.46 -7.03
C ASP A 38 -32.55 -14.84 -6.22
N ALA A 39 -32.24 -13.57 -6.45
CA ALA A 39 -31.24 -12.84 -5.66
C ALA A 39 -31.64 -12.74 -4.17
N MET A 40 -32.90 -12.44 -3.85
CA MET A 40 -33.35 -12.34 -2.44
C MET A 40 -33.30 -13.70 -1.73
N LEU A 41 -33.69 -14.80 -2.38
CA LEU A 41 -33.62 -16.16 -1.83
C LEU A 41 -32.17 -16.63 -1.65
N THR A 42 -31.30 -16.30 -2.59
CA THR A 42 -29.86 -16.62 -2.52
C THR A 42 -29.18 -15.83 -1.40
N ILE A 43 -29.50 -14.54 -1.25
CA ILE A 43 -29.06 -13.69 -0.13
C ILE A 43 -29.50 -14.27 1.21
N GLN A 44 -30.77 -14.69 1.38
CA GLN A 44 -31.20 -15.36 2.62
C GLN A 44 -30.39 -16.64 2.92
N THR A 45 -29.99 -17.38 1.89
CA THR A 45 -29.22 -18.63 2.03
C THR A 45 -27.77 -18.37 2.45
N HIS A 46 -27.11 -17.36 1.87
CA HIS A 46 -25.82 -16.89 2.38
C HIS A 46 -25.95 -16.34 3.80
N ALA A 47 -27.01 -15.58 4.10
CA ALA A 47 -27.23 -14.95 5.40
C ALA A 47 -27.36 -15.96 6.55
N ARG A 48 -28.19 -17.01 6.39
CA ARG A 48 -28.32 -18.11 7.37
C ARG A 48 -26.99 -18.79 7.68
N SER A 49 -26.09 -18.85 6.70
CA SER A 49 -24.74 -19.41 6.85
C SER A 49 -23.77 -18.42 7.53
N LEU A 50 -23.95 -17.12 7.32
CA LEU A 50 -23.09 -16.05 7.81
C LEU A 50 -23.40 -15.63 9.25
N GLU A 51 -24.66 -15.68 9.68
CA GLU A 51 -25.11 -15.25 11.01
C GLU A 51 -24.35 -15.92 12.17
N PRO A 52 -24.18 -17.26 12.23
CA PRO A 52 -23.38 -17.89 13.28
C PRO A 52 -21.89 -17.54 13.16
N VAL A 53 -21.33 -17.48 11.94
CA VAL A 53 -19.90 -17.20 11.71
C VAL A 53 -19.53 -15.77 12.15
N ILE A 54 -20.33 -14.77 11.77
CA ILE A 54 -20.13 -13.38 12.19
C ILE A 54 -20.30 -13.23 13.71
N SER A 55 -21.25 -13.95 14.31
CA SER A 55 -21.46 -13.95 15.76
C SER A 55 -20.27 -14.59 16.50
N GLY A 56 -19.72 -15.67 15.96
CA GLY A 56 -18.49 -16.31 16.43
C GLY A 56 -17.29 -15.36 16.39
N PHE A 57 -16.97 -14.79 15.22
CA PHE A 57 -15.86 -13.82 15.11
C PHE A 57 -16.05 -12.62 16.03
N ALA A 58 -17.27 -12.07 16.16
CA ALA A 58 -17.54 -10.95 17.06
C ALA A 58 -17.30 -11.28 18.55
N ALA A 59 -17.36 -12.55 18.94
CA ALA A 59 -17.04 -12.98 20.30
C ALA A 59 -15.52 -13.06 20.57
N ILE A 60 -14.69 -13.32 19.55
CA ILE A 60 -13.24 -13.61 19.73
C ILE A 60 -12.27 -12.59 19.14
N TYR A 61 -12.70 -11.74 18.19
CA TYR A 61 -11.79 -10.87 17.44
C TYR A 61 -11.03 -9.84 18.28
N HIS A 62 -11.43 -9.65 19.55
CA HIS A 62 -10.82 -8.72 20.47
C HIS A 62 -9.54 -9.25 21.13
N HIS A 63 -9.32 -10.58 21.10
CA HIS A 63 -8.04 -11.19 21.50
C HIS A 63 -6.91 -10.93 20.48
N PHE A 64 -7.25 -10.45 19.28
CA PHE A 64 -6.31 -10.17 18.19
C PHE A 64 -5.99 -8.68 18.02
N ASP A 65 -6.76 -7.78 18.65
CA ASP A 65 -6.53 -6.32 18.62
C ASP A 65 -5.12 -5.93 19.12
N PHE A 66 -4.69 -4.69 18.84
CA PHE A 66 -3.41 -4.16 19.33
C PHE A 66 -3.42 -3.98 20.86
N ASP A 67 -4.51 -3.44 21.41
CA ASP A 67 -4.88 -3.42 22.82
C ASP A 67 -6.39 -3.08 22.96
N PRO A 68 -7.00 -3.15 24.15
CA PRO A 68 -8.43 -2.87 24.33
C PRO A 68 -8.89 -1.44 23.99
N HIS A 69 -7.97 -0.49 23.76
CA HIS A 69 -8.29 0.89 23.36
C HIS A 69 -8.10 1.13 21.86
N ILE A 70 -7.29 0.30 21.19
CA ILE A 70 -7.02 0.37 19.74
C ILE A 70 -7.53 -0.94 19.09
N PRO A 71 -8.86 -1.03 18.83
CA PRO A 71 -9.50 -2.24 18.33
C PRO A 71 -9.22 -2.45 16.83
N ALA A 72 -8.06 -3.01 16.51
CA ALA A 72 -7.54 -3.15 15.16
C ALA A 72 -6.97 -4.55 14.88
N ASN A 73 -7.59 -5.29 13.94
CA ASN A 73 -7.09 -6.52 13.33
C ASN A 73 -7.95 -6.91 12.11
N GLY A 74 -7.41 -7.73 11.19
CA GLY A 74 -8.11 -8.11 9.97
C GLY A 74 -9.39 -8.94 10.13
N TYR A 75 -9.56 -9.74 11.19
CA TYR A 75 -10.84 -10.44 11.44
C TYR A 75 -11.98 -9.44 11.73
N ARG A 76 -11.66 -8.40 12.51
CA ARG A 76 -12.57 -7.27 12.78
C ARG A 76 -12.89 -6.52 11.49
N SER A 77 -11.91 -6.29 10.62
CA SER A 77 -12.10 -5.66 9.31
C SER A 77 -13.01 -6.47 8.39
N LEU A 78 -12.79 -7.78 8.25
CA LEU A 78 -13.65 -8.69 7.47
C LEU A 78 -15.11 -8.64 7.97
N VAL A 79 -15.32 -8.74 9.29
CA VAL A 79 -16.66 -8.61 9.88
C VAL A 79 -17.28 -7.23 9.62
N LYS A 80 -16.49 -6.15 9.61
CA LYS A 80 -16.97 -4.80 9.25
C LYS A 80 -17.44 -4.76 7.80
N VAL A 81 -16.64 -5.28 6.88
CA VAL A 81 -16.94 -5.36 5.44
C VAL A 81 -18.22 -6.16 5.16
N VAL A 82 -18.39 -7.36 5.76
CA VAL A 82 -19.62 -8.14 5.55
C VAL A 82 -20.84 -7.40 6.10
N ARG A 83 -20.73 -6.73 7.25
CA ARG A 83 -21.80 -5.86 7.76
C ARG A 83 -22.11 -4.69 6.82
N CYS A 84 -21.12 -4.05 6.20
CA CYS A 84 -21.35 -3.02 5.18
C CYS A 84 -22.12 -3.56 3.96
N CYS A 85 -21.81 -4.79 3.52
CA CYS A 85 -22.52 -5.46 2.42
C CYS A 85 -23.99 -5.71 2.78
N LEU A 86 -24.24 -6.32 3.95
CA LEU A 86 -25.59 -6.58 4.45
C LEU A 86 -26.40 -5.30 4.65
N LEU A 87 -25.79 -4.22 5.17
CA LEU A 87 -26.46 -2.93 5.34
C LEU A 87 -26.82 -2.27 4.00
N HIS A 88 -25.97 -2.38 2.97
CA HIS A 88 -26.33 -1.92 1.62
C HIS A 88 -27.50 -2.73 1.04
N ILE A 89 -27.47 -4.05 1.19
CA ILE A 89 -28.56 -4.95 0.76
C ILE A 89 -29.89 -4.58 1.46
N ILE A 90 -29.89 -4.37 2.78
CA ILE A 90 -31.06 -3.94 3.54
C ILE A 90 -31.57 -2.57 3.06
N HIS A 91 -30.67 -1.60 2.85
CA HIS A 91 -31.03 -0.28 2.34
C HIS A 91 -31.66 -0.37 0.95
N LYS A 92 -31.04 -1.13 0.03
CA LYS A 92 -31.50 -1.32 -1.34
C LYS A 92 -32.83 -2.07 -1.40
N GLY A 93 -32.99 -3.12 -0.61
CA GLY A 93 -34.25 -3.86 -0.49
C GLY A 93 -35.39 -3.02 0.09
N ARG A 94 -35.12 -2.12 1.06
CA ARG A 94 -36.11 -1.15 1.56
C ARG A 94 -36.49 -0.08 0.53
N TYR A 95 -35.51 0.38 -0.26
CA TYR A 95 -35.78 1.24 -1.42
C TYR A 95 -36.68 0.52 -2.44
N ILE A 96 -36.41 -0.75 -2.76
CA ILE A 96 -37.25 -1.57 -3.65
C ILE A 96 -38.66 -1.75 -3.06
N ALA A 97 -38.79 -2.14 -1.79
CA ALA A 97 -40.07 -2.33 -1.11
C ALA A 97 -40.97 -1.08 -1.19
N SER A 98 -40.35 0.09 -1.02
CA SER A 98 -41.01 1.41 -1.08
C SER A 98 -41.36 1.84 -2.52
N ASN A 99 -40.52 1.54 -3.50
CA ASN A 99 -40.62 2.11 -4.86
C ASN A 99 -41.18 1.14 -5.92
N ARG A 100 -41.30 -0.17 -5.66
CA ARG A 100 -41.76 -1.22 -6.60
C ARG A 100 -43.15 -1.03 -7.23
N ARG A 101 -43.93 -0.04 -6.78
CA ARG A 101 -45.24 0.35 -7.37
C ARG A 101 -45.19 1.68 -8.14
N SER A 102 -44.03 2.33 -8.23
CA SER A 102 -43.83 3.59 -8.96
C SER A 102 -43.66 3.34 -10.46
N ILE A 103 -44.24 4.21 -11.29
CA ILE A 103 -44.06 4.19 -12.76
C ILE A 103 -42.61 4.43 -13.20
N PHE A 104 -41.77 4.98 -12.31
CA PHE A 104 -40.33 5.19 -12.55
C PHE A 104 -39.45 4.05 -12.01
N PHE A 105 -40.05 2.97 -11.50
CA PHE A 105 -39.31 1.83 -10.94
C PHE A 105 -38.58 1.02 -12.02
N ARG A 106 -37.28 1.24 -12.16
CA ARG A 106 -36.41 0.51 -13.09
C ARG A 106 -36.08 -0.89 -12.56
N ALA A 107 -36.99 -1.84 -12.74
CA ALA A 107 -36.88 -3.21 -12.21
C ALA A 107 -35.52 -3.87 -12.53
N ALA A 108 -35.12 -3.92 -13.80
CA ALA A 108 -33.85 -4.54 -14.24
C ALA A 108 -32.59 -3.89 -13.62
N HIS A 109 -32.61 -2.58 -13.38
CA HIS A 109 -31.50 -1.89 -12.72
C HIS A 109 -31.40 -2.24 -11.23
N ASN A 110 -32.56 -2.43 -10.57
CA ASN A 110 -32.60 -2.87 -9.18
C ASN A 110 -32.26 -4.36 -9.05
N ALA A 111 -32.64 -5.20 -10.01
CA ALA A 111 -32.21 -6.59 -10.12
C ALA A 111 -30.68 -6.69 -10.17
N GLY A 112 -30.05 -6.04 -11.16
CA GLY A 112 -28.59 -6.08 -11.34
C GLY A 112 -27.78 -5.56 -10.14
N GLU A 113 -28.32 -4.63 -9.35
CA GLU A 113 -27.68 -4.21 -8.10
C GLU A 113 -27.82 -5.26 -6.98
N MET A 114 -29.00 -5.90 -6.84
CA MET A 114 -29.19 -7.00 -5.90
C MET A 114 -28.37 -8.24 -6.28
N GLU A 115 -28.26 -8.56 -7.58
CA GLU A 115 -27.43 -9.64 -8.12
C GLU A 115 -25.94 -9.38 -7.85
N ALA A 116 -25.44 -8.16 -8.11
CA ALA A 116 -24.04 -7.81 -7.84
C ALA A 116 -23.69 -7.90 -6.34
N TYR A 117 -24.56 -7.41 -5.45
CA TYR A 117 -24.34 -7.53 -4.00
C TYR A 117 -24.56 -8.96 -3.49
N CYS A 118 -25.36 -9.79 -4.15
CA CYS A 118 -25.46 -11.23 -3.86
C CYS A 118 -24.12 -11.93 -4.18
N SER A 119 -23.55 -11.68 -5.36
CA SER A 119 -22.23 -12.21 -5.76
C SER A 119 -21.11 -11.74 -4.83
N ALA A 120 -21.13 -10.46 -4.42
CA ALA A 120 -20.20 -9.96 -3.41
C ALA A 120 -20.39 -10.68 -2.05
N LEU A 121 -21.63 -10.88 -1.59
CA LEU A 121 -21.93 -11.60 -0.35
C LEU A 121 -21.49 -13.07 -0.39
N CYS A 122 -21.59 -13.73 -1.54
CA CYS A 122 -21.06 -15.06 -1.79
C CYS A 122 -19.54 -15.11 -1.58
N GLN A 123 -18.79 -14.20 -2.20
CA GLN A 123 -17.33 -14.13 -2.03
C GLN A 123 -16.93 -13.71 -0.61
N LEU A 124 -17.72 -12.87 0.06
CA LEU A 124 -17.50 -12.51 1.47
C LEU A 124 -17.73 -13.70 2.43
N ARG A 125 -18.68 -14.60 2.13
CA ARG A 125 -18.82 -15.89 2.83
C ARG A 125 -17.60 -16.77 2.63
N ALA A 126 -17.05 -16.81 1.42
CA ALA A 126 -15.83 -17.57 1.13
C ALA A 126 -14.60 -17.00 1.85
N LEU A 127 -14.42 -15.68 1.88
CA LEU A 127 -13.33 -15.04 2.64
C LEU A 127 -13.44 -15.28 4.15
N LEU A 128 -14.65 -15.26 4.73
CA LEU A 128 -14.83 -15.61 6.14
C LEU A 128 -14.49 -17.09 6.42
N TYR A 129 -14.80 -18.02 5.51
CA TYR A 129 -14.36 -19.42 5.65
C TYR A 129 -12.84 -19.57 5.60
N LEU A 130 -12.16 -18.85 4.68
CA LEU A 130 -10.69 -18.79 4.68
C LEU A 130 -10.14 -18.20 5.99
N ALA A 131 -10.80 -17.19 6.56
CA ALA A 131 -10.44 -16.65 7.87
C ALA A 131 -10.65 -17.67 9.01
N GLN A 132 -11.69 -18.51 8.97
CA GLN A 132 -11.88 -19.59 9.96
C GLN A 132 -10.81 -20.68 9.87
N ARG A 133 -10.24 -20.93 8.68
CA ARG A 133 -9.07 -21.79 8.48
C ARG A 133 -7.82 -21.14 9.08
N LEU A 134 -7.52 -19.88 8.74
CA LEU A 134 -6.41 -19.12 9.34
C LEU A 134 -6.49 -19.05 10.87
N LEU A 135 -7.71 -19.00 11.43
CA LEU A 135 -7.93 -19.00 12.87
C LEU A 135 -7.58 -20.32 13.56
N HIS A 136 -7.66 -21.45 12.86
CA HIS A 136 -7.17 -22.73 13.37
C HIS A 136 -5.64 -22.79 13.34
N ASP A 137 -5.05 -22.31 12.25
CA ASP A 137 -3.63 -22.51 11.95
C ASP A 137 -2.72 -21.42 12.55
N ASN A 138 -3.29 -20.28 12.96
CA ASN A 138 -2.60 -19.21 13.70
C ASN A 138 -2.58 -19.49 15.22
N SER A 139 -1.46 -19.17 15.86
CA SER A 139 -1.32 -19.18 17.32
C SER A 139 -1.98 -17.95 17.96
N HIS A 140 -2.46 -18.08 19.20
CA HIS A 140 -3.23 -17.04 19.92
C HIS A 140 -2.60 -15.64 19.85
N GLY A 141 -3.42 -14.64 19.48
CA GLY A 141 -3.03 -13.22 19.41
C GLY A 141 -2.16 -12.85 18.21
N ASN A 142 -1.66 -13.82 17.45
CA ASN A 142 -0.88 -13.64 16.22
C ASN A 142 -1.79 -13.64 14.99
N LEU A 143 -1.45 -12.82 13.99
CA LEU A 143 -2.21 -12.66 12.76
C LEU A 143 -1.60 -13.41 11.55
N PHE A 144 -0.40 -13.96 11.75
CA PHE A 144 0.31 -14.85 10.83
C PHE A 144 0.65 -16.18 11.55
N PHE A 145 0.96 -17.22 10.78
CA PHE A 145 1.26 -18.59 11.21
C PHE A 145 2.77 -18.80 11.48
N GLN A 146 3.15 -19.84 12.25
CA GLN A 146 4.54 -20.02 12.72
C GLN A 146 5.52 -20.62 11.72
N GLU A 147 5.05 -21.43 10.78
CA GLU A 147 5.90 -22.24 9.89
C GLU A 147 5.44 -22.16 8.44
N GLU A 148 6.37 -22.31 7.48
CA GLU A 148 6.10 -22.38 6.03
C GLU A 148 5.49 -23.73 5.60
N THR A 149 4.45 -24.11 6.32
CA THR A 149 3.43 -25.06 5.87
C THR A 149 2.88 -24.64 4.50
N GLY A 150 2.39 -25.62 3.73
CA GLY A 150 1.76 -25.39 2.42
C GLY A 150 0.54 -24.46 2.43
N LEU A 151 0.09 -24.00 3.61
CA LEU A 151 -1.03 -23.08 3.79
C LEU A 151 -0.89 -21.81 2.93
N SER A 152 0.30 -21.20 2.85
CA SER A 152 0.51 -20.01 2.00
C SER A 152 0.29 -20.31 0.51
N GLN A 153 0.80 -21.43 0.00
CA GLN A 153 0.55 -21.83 -1.38
C GLN A 153 -0.93 -22.19 -1.61
N SER A 154 -1.58 -22.82 -0.63
CA SER A 154 -3.02 -23.10 -0.69
C SER A 154 -3.86 -21.82 -0.71
N PHE A 155 -3.47 -20.80 0.07
CA PHE A 155 -4.13 -19.50 0.10
C PHE A 155 -3.97 -18.78 -1.25
N LEU A 156 -2.76 -18.74 -1.82
CA LEU A 156 -2.57 -18.13 -3.14
C LEU A 156 -3.33 -18.87 -4.23
N ARG A 157 -3.41 -20.21 -4.19
CA ARG A 157 -4.19 -21.02 -5.12
C ARG A 157 -5.69 -20.69 -5.04
N GLU A 158 -6.26 -20.65 -3.84
CA GLU A 158 -7.66 -20.24 -3.64
C GLU A 158 -7.88 -18.80 -4.11
N TYR A 159 -7.08 -17.83 -3.63
CA TYR A 159 -7.18 -16.42 -4.01
C TYR A 159 -7.10 -16.20 -5.53
N ALA A 160 -6.16 -16.86 -6.21
CA ALA A 160 -6.02 -16.77 -7.66
C ALA A 160 -7.29 -17.24 -8.38
N SER A 161 -7.88 -18.35 -7.93
CA SER A 161 -9.07 -18.96 -8.52
C SER A 161 -10.41 -18.30 -8.17
N MET A 162 -10.51 -17.51 -7.10
CA MET A 162 -11.76 -16.82 -6.73
C MET A 162 -12.10 -15.71 -7.75
N HIS A 163 -13.38 -15.57 -8.12
CA HIS A 163 -13.89 -14.44 -8.90
C HIS A 163 -13.81 -13.12 -8.12
N LYS A 164 -13.32 -12.07 -8.77
CA LYS A 164 -13.00 -10.76 -8.17
C LYS A 164 -13.86 -9.63 -8.76
N GLY A 165 -14.28 -9.76 -10.03
CA GLY A 165 -14.97 -8.70 -10.78
C GLY A 165 -16.24 -8.14 -10.12
N CYS A 166 -16.99 -8.96 -9.36
CA CYS A 166 -18.14 -8.51 -8.58
C CYS A 166 -17.85 -7.33 -7.63
N PHE A 167 -16.62 -7.20 -7.11
CA PHE A 167 -16.21 -6.07 -6.26
C PHE A 167 -15.90 -4.79 -7.04
N TYR A 168 -15.53 -4.89 -8.32
CA TYR A 168 -15.07 -3.74 -9.13
C TYR A 168 -16.14 -3.21 -10.11
N GLY A 169 -17.25 -3.94 -10.25
CA GLY A 169 -18.48 -3.49 -10.88
C GLY A 169 -19.31 -2.56 -9.98
N ARG A 170 -20.57 -2.89 -9.70
CA ARG A 170 -21.47 -2.04 -8.88
C ARG A 170 -21.02 -1.86 -7.43
N CYS A 171 -20.25 -2.80 -6.89
CA CYS A 171 -19.81 -2.80 -5.51
C CYS A 171 -18.52 -1.99 -5.28
N VAL A 172 -17.99 -1.26 -6.29
CA VAL A 172 -16.67 -0.61 -6.18
C VAL A 172 -16.58 0.36 -4.99
N GLY A 173 -15.72 0.00 -4.03
CA GLY A 173 -15.49 0.76 -2.80
C GLY A 173 -16.68 0.79 -1.82
N PHE A 174 -17.62 -0.16 -1.89
CA PHE A 174 -18.80 -0.21 -0.99
C PHE A 174 -18.43 -0.24 0.50
N GLN A 175 -17.24 -0.72 0.83
CA GLN A 175 -16.71 -0.83 2.19
C GLN A 175 -16.21 0.49 2.76
N PHE A 176 -15.83 1.47 1.92
CA PHE A 176 -15.24 2.74 2.34
C PHE A 176 -16.28 3.86 2.50
N THR A 177 -15.88 4.98 3.08
CA THR A 177 -16.72 6.19 3.21
C THR A 177 -17.32 6.62 1.84
N PRO A 178 -18.61 7.02 1.77
CA PRO A 178 -19.25 7.42 0.51
C PRO A 178 -18.53 8.54 -0.26
N SER A 179 -17.83 9.44 0.44
CA SER A 179 -17.19 10.62 -0.16
C SER A 179 -16.08 10.27 -1.16
N ILE A 180 -15.34 9.17 -0.97
CA ILE A 180 -14.25 8.77 -1.86
C ILE A 180 -14.68 7.80 -2.97
N ARG A 181 -15.86 7.19 -2.89
CA ARG A 181 -16.31 6.17 -3.87
C ARG A 181 -16.32 6.67 -5.32
N PRO A 182 -16.72 7.93 -5.64
CA PRO A 182 -16.60 8.46 -7.00
C PRO A 182 -15.16 8.49 -7.51
N CYS A 183 -14.18 8.81 -6.65
CA CYS A 183 -12.77 8.77 -7.00
C CYS A 183 -12.29 7.33 -7.25
N LEU A 184 -12.61 6.39 -6.36
CA LEU A 184 -12.24 4.97 -6.54
C LEU A 184 -12.86 4.37 -7.81
N GLN A 185 -14.11 4.73 -8.14
CA GLN A 185 -14.74 4.36 -9.40
C GLN A 185 -14.03 5.00 -10.60
N SER A 186 -13.63 6.28 -10.53
CA SER A 186 -12.84 6.93 -11.59
C SER A 186 -11.46 6.29 -11.78
N ILE A 187 -10.77 5.88 -10.72
CA ILE A 187 -9.51 5.14 -10.78
C ILE A 187 -9.73 3.78 -11.45
N ALA A 188 -10.77 3.04 -11.06
CA ALA A 188 -11.11 1.76 -11.67
C ALA A 188 -11.44 1.89 -13.18
N ILE A 189 -12.22 2.90 -13.57
CA ILE A 189 -12.51 3.22 -14.99
C ILE A 189 -11.22 3.59 -15.74
N GLY A 190 -10.37 4.42 -15.15
CA GLY A 190 -9.09 4.81 -15.72
C GLY A 190 -8.16 3.61 -15.96
N LEU A 191 -8.06 2.72 -14.97
CA LEU A 191 -7.26 1.49 -15.06
C LEU A 191 -7.70 0.59 -16.22
N VAL A 192 -9.01 0.30 -16.33
CA VAL A 192 -9.50 -0.59 -17.40
C VAL A 192 -9.35 0.04 -18.79
N SER A 193 -9.61 1.34 -18.90
CA SER A 193 -9.43 2.09 -20.16
C SER A 193 -7.97 2.11 -20.62
N PHE A 194 -7.04 2.29 -19.67
CA PHE A 194 -5.61 2.29 -19.94
C PHE A 194 -5.09 0.89 -20.30
N GLY A 195 -5.48 -0.14 -19.56
CA GLY A 195 -5.05 -1.53 -19.80
C GLY A 195 -5.58 -2.14 -21.10
N GLU A 196 -6.77 -1.76 -21.55
CA GLU A 196 -7.28 -2.15 -22.87
C GLU A 196 -6.38 -1.62 -24.00
N ASN A 197 -5.91 -0.37 -23.90
CA ASN A 197 -5.10 0.26 -24.95
C ASN A 197 -3.61 -0.10 -24.86
N TYR A 198 -3.09 -0.31 -23.64
CA TYR A 198 -1.75 -0.85 -23.42
C TYR A 198 -1.54 -2.17 -24.16
N LYS A 199 -2.48 -3.13 -24.02
CA LYS A 199 -2.41 -4.44 -24.69
C LYS A 199 -2.42 -4.30 -26.23
N LYS A 200 -3.23 -3.40 -26.79
CA LYS A 200 -3.31 -3.15 -28.25
C LYS A 200 -1.99 -2.67 -28.84
N HIS A 201 -1.24 -1.85 -28.11
CA HIS A 201 0.08 -1.38 -28.54
C HIS A 201 1.16 -2.46 -28.40
N GLN A 202 1.12 -3.26 -27.33
CA GLN A 202 2.02 -4.41 -27.16
C GLN A 202 1.83 -5.48 -28.25
N SER A 203 0.62 -5.58 -28.86
CA SER A 203 0.34 -6.46 -29.99
C SER A 203 0.73 -5.91 -31.39
N GLY A 204 1.35 -4.73 -31.50
CA GLY A 204 2.04 -4.29 -32.74
C GLY A 204 1.15 -3.92 -33.94
N ILE A 205 -0.11 -3.50 -33.72
CA ILE A 205 -1.09 -3.20 -34.80
C ILE A 205 -1.08 -1.71 -35.25
N VAL A 206 -0.09 -0.91 -34.83
CA VAL A 206 0.05 0.51 -35.23
C VAL A 206 1.49 0.81 -35.64
N ASP A 207 1.66 1.51 -36.76
CA ASP A 207 2.96 1.75 -37.42
C ASP A 207 3.98 2.50 -36.54
N SER A 208 5.25 2.10 -36.68
CA SER A 208 6.38 2.56 -35.87
C SER A 208 6.87 3.98 -36.23
N THR A 209 6.04 5.00 -35.99
CA THR A 209 6.45 6.42 -36.09
C THR A 209 5.98 7.26 -34.90
N ALA A 210 6.95 7.70 -34.08
CA ALA A 210 6.91 8.84 -33.14
C ALA A 210 5.81 8.98 -32.06
N ILE A 211 4.69 8.24 -32.08
CA ILE A 211 3.56 8.41 -31.13
C ILE A 211 3.60 7.37 -29.98
N ALA A 212 4.74 6.70 -29.78
CA ALA A 212 4.93 5.75 -28.68
C ALA A 212 4.93 6.43 -27.30
N THR A 213 4.54 5.67 -26.26
CA THR A 213 4.43 6.10 -24.84
C THR A 213 3.31 7.09 -24.54
N TYR A 214 3.28 8.28 -25.18
CA TYR A 214 2.38 9.36 -24.76
C TYR A 214 0.96 9.32 -25.39
N GLY A 215 0.78 8.66 -26.54
CA GLY A 215 -0.53 8.56 -27.21
C GLY A 215 -1.58 7.72 -26.46
N VAL A 216 -1.14 6.80 -25.59
CA VAL A 216 -2.02 5.87 -24.85
C VAL A 216 -2.92 6.61 -23.86
N ALA A 217 -2.40 7.64 -23.18
CA ALA A 217 -3.17 8.42 -22.21
C ALA A 217 -4.31 9.18 -22.89
N ALA A 218 -4.02 9.90 -23.98
CA ALA A 218 -5.00 10.71 -24.72
C ALA A 218 -6.13 9.86 -25.35
N SER A 219 -5.79 8.69 -25.92
CA SER A 219 -6.77 7.78 -26.53
C SER A 219 -7.63 7.03 -25.51
N SER A 220 -7.14 6.81 -24.29
CA SER A 220 -7.89 6.11 -23.24
C SER A 220 -9.12 6.87 -22.74
N PHE A 221 -9.14 8.21 -22.83
CA PHE A 221 -10.32 9.00 -22.47
C PHE A 221 -11.54 8.67 -23.35
N PHE A 222 -11.36 8.39 -24.64
CA PHE A 222 -12.47 8.06 -25.55
C PHE A 222 -13.03 6.64 -25.35
N THR A 223 -12.22 5.70 -24.87
CA THR A 223 -12.67 4.31 -24.59
C THR A 223 -13.34 4.17 -23.23
N SER A 224 -13.13 5.11 -22.31
CA SER A 224 -13.64 5.07 -20.93
C SER A 224 -15.16 5.02 -20.79
N GLY A 225 -15.91 5.58 -21.76
CA GLY A 225 -17.37 5.72 -21.67
C GLY A 225 -18.11 4.39 -21.45
N LYS A 226 -17.66 3.29 -22.09
CA LYS A 226 -18.32 1.97 -21.93
C LYS A 226 -18.18 1.42 -20.50
N PHE A 227 -17.05 1.63 -19.84
CA PHE A 227 -16.78 1.19 -18.47
C PHE A 227 -17.42 2.09 -17.40
N ALA A 228 -17.84 3.30 -17.78
CA ALA A 228 -18.70 4.16 -16.97
C ALA A 228 -20.18 3.75 -17.09
N ILE A 229 -20.63 3.38 -18.30
CA ILE A 229 -22.02 2.99 -18.61
C ILE A 229 -22.33 1.56 -18.11
N ASP A 230 -21.40 0.62 -18.27
CA ASP A 230 -21.54 -0.78 -17.87
C ASP A 230 -20.58 -1.12 -16.71
N PRO A 231 -21.09 -1.24 -15.47
CA PRO A 231 -20.30 -1.69 -14.33
C PRO A 231 -19.85 -3.14 -14.41
N GLU A 232 -20.60 -4.07 -15.01
CA GLU A 232 -20.21 -5.49 -14.95
C GLU A 232 -19.07 -5.75 -15.93
N LEU A 233 -19.12 -5.14 -17.12
CA LEU A 233 -18.00 -5.11 -18.07
C LEU A 233 -16.75 -4.48 -17.43
N ARG A 234 -16.89 -3.42 -16.63
CA ARG A 234 -15.78 -2.85 -15.86
C ARG A 234 -15.23 -3.86 -14.83
N GLY A 235 -16.10 -4.57 -14.12
CA GLY A 235 -15.70 -5.57 -13.13
C GLY A 235 -14.90 -6.72 -13.75
N GLN A 236 -15.41 -7.27 -14.86
CA GLN A 236 -14.74 -8.32 -15.63
C GLN A 236 -13.38 -7.86 -16.19
N GLU A 237 -13.31 -6.69 -16.81
CA GLU A 237 -12.07 -6.18 -17.40
C GLU A 237 -11.04 -5.77 -16.34
N TYR A 238 -11.48 -5.27 -15.17
CA TYR A 238 -10.62 -4.98 -14.02
C TYR A 238 -9.97 -6.26 -13.48
N GLU A 239 -10.74 -7.34 -13.34
CA GLU A 239 -10.22 -8.67 -12.99
C GLU A 239 -9.24 -9.19 -14.05
N ARG A 240 -9.61 -9.10 -15.34
CA ARG A 240 -8.74 -9.52 -16.46
C ARG A 240 -7.42 -8.75 -16.50
N ILE A 241 -7.42 -7.47 -16.14
CA ILE A 241 -6.23 -6.62 -16.13
C ILE A 241 -5.35 -6.88 -14.90
N THR A 242 -5.93 -6.87 -13.70
CA THR A 242 -5.17 -7.02 -12.44
C THR A 242 -4.49 -8.37 -12.32
N GLN A 243 -5.06 -9.43 -12.89
CA GLN A 243 -4.42 -10.73 -12.94
C GLN A 243 -3.25 -10.76 -13.94
N ASN A 244 -3.36 -10.13 -15.12
CA ASN A 244 -2.48 -10.44 -16.27
C ASN A 244 -1.42 -9.39 -16.63
N LEU A 245 -1.52 -8.11 -16.20
CA LEU A 245 -0.58 -7.07 -16.65
C LEU A 245 0.64 -6.90 -15.73
N ASP A 246 1.80 -6.69 -16.37
CA ASP A 246 3.15 -6.74 -15.80
C ASP A 246 3.52 -5.50 -14.96
N VAL A 247 4.72 -5.49 -14.35
CA VAL A 247 5.17 -4.37 -13.52
C VAL A 247 5.35 -3.07 -14.32
N HIS A 248 5.69 -3.14 -15.61
CA HIS A 248 5.80 -1.95 -16.48
C HIS A 248 4.44 -1.29 -16.71
N PHE A 249 3.37 -2.07 -16.89
CA PHE A 249 2.01 -1.52 -16.92
C PHE A 249 1.67 -0.74 -15.64
N TRP A 250 1.92 -1.32 -14.46
CA TRP A 250 1.63 -0.67 -13.17
C TRP A 250 2.46 0.59 -12.96
N LYS A 251 3.77 0.52 -13.23
CA LYS A 251 4.69 1.66 -13.21
C LYS A 251 4.24 2.78 -14.14
N THR A 252 3.80 2.44 -15.35
CA THR A 252 3.29 3.43 -16.31
C THR A 252 1.97 4.02 -15.83
N PHE A 253 1.01 3.19 -15.39
CA PHE A 253 -0.32 3.62 -14.95
C PHE A 253 -0.27 4.56 -13.75
N TRP A 254 0.45 4.20 -12.68
CA TRP A 254 0.57 5.07 -11.51
C TRP A 254 1.26 6.40 -11.84
N ASN A 255 2.22 6.39 -12.76
CA ASN A 255 2.87 7.60 -13.25
C ASN A 255 1.99 8.45 -14.21
N VAL A 256 0.83 7.95 -14.70
CA VAL A 256 -0.13 8.78 -15.47
C VAL A 256 -0.65 9.96 -14.63
N THR A 257 -0.74 9.81 -13.30
CA THR A 257 -1.14 10.91 -12.40
C THR A 257 -0.14 12.08 -12.40
N GLU A 258 1.10 11.88 -12.83
CA GLU A 258 2.12 12.91 -12.93
C GLU A 258 2.11 13.67 -14.28
N THR A 259 1.24 13.29 -15.22
CA THR A 259 1.05 14.01 -16.49
C THR A 259 0.67 15.47 -16.26
N GLU A 260 1.19 16.39 -17.08
CA GLU A 260 1.10 17.84 -16.86
C GLU A 260 -0.34 18.35 -16.73
N VAL A 261 -1.32 17.68 -17.34
CA VAL A 261 -2.75 18.02 -17.23
C VAL A 261 -3.30 17.72 -15.82
N LEU A 262 -3.03 16.53 -15.28
CA LEU A 262 -3.52 16.13 -13.95
C LEU A 262 -2.71 16.82 -12.85
N ALA A 263 -1.38 16.87 -12.99
CA ALA A 263 -0.50 17.61 -12.09
C ALA A 263 -0.82 19.12 -12.08
N GLY A 264 -1.22 19.70 -13.22
CA GLY A 264 -1.66 21.09 -13.32
C GLY A 264 -2.95 21.36 -12.53
N LEU A 265 -3.96 20.50 -12.68
CA LEU A 265 -5.23 20.61 -11.94
C LEU A 265 -5.04 20.44 -10.42
N ALA A 266 -4.19 19.48 -10.01
CA ALA A 266 -3.80 19.33 -8.61
C ALA A 266 -3.02 20.55 -8.09
N SER A 267 -2.11 21.12 -8.87
CA SER A 267 -1.33 22.31 -8.50
C SER A 267 -2.19 23.58 -8.36
N MET A 268 -3.29 23.69 -9.12
CA MET A 268 -4.24 24.81 -9.00
C MET A 268 -5.05 24.81 -7.70
N THR A 269 -5.24 23.64 -7.07
CA THR A 269 -6.00 23.48 -5.82
C THR A 269 -5.11 23.25 -4.59
N SER A 270 -3.85 22.87 -4.81
CA SER A 270 -2.83 22.67 -3.77
C SER A 270 -2.40 23.99 -3.12
N THR A 271 -2.04 23.90 -1.82
CA THR A 271 -1.29 24.92 -1.08
C THR A 271 -0.15 25.50 -1.90
N GLN A 272 0.07 26.81 -1.80
CA GLN A 272 1.20 27.48 -2.45
C GLN A 272 2.34 27.68 -1.46
N VAL A 273 3.58 27.47 -1.91
CA VAL A 273 4.79 27.49 -1.06
C VAL A 273 5.90 28.30 -1.73
N LYS A 274 6.73 29.00 -0.95
CA LYS A 274 7.80 29.87 -1.48
C LYS A 274 9.02 29.09 -2.00
N VAL A 275 9.20 27.84 -1.58
CA VAL A 275 10.18 26.92 -2.15
C VAL A 275 9.51 25.60 -2.50
N ASN A 276 9.64 25.21 -3.76
CA ASN A 276 9.47 23.85 -4.25
C ASN A 276 10.53 23.64 -5.33
N ARG A 277 11.56 22.83 -5.08
CA ARG A 277 12.67 22.63 -6.02
C ARG A 277 13.15 21.18 -6.02
N ALA A 278 13.26 20.60 -7.20
CA ALA A 278 14.01 19.37 -7.41
C ALA A 278 15.53 19.65 -7.34
N LEU A 279 16.25 18.86 -6.56
CA LEU A 279 17.68 18.91 -6.31
C LEU A 279 18.32 17.58 -6.76
N SER A 280 19.53 17.67 -7.30
CA SER A 280 20.36 16.55 -7.73
C SER A 280 21.66 16.55 -6.93
N VAL A 281 21.71 15.82 -5.82
CA VAL A 281 22.88 15.76 -4.94
C VAL A 281 23.94 14.83 -5.56
N PRO A 282 25.20 15.27 -5.74
CA PRO A 282 26.22 14.45 -6.37
C PRO A 282 26.67 13.28 -5.46
N PRO A 283 27.10 12.13 -6.04
CA PRO A 283 27.54 10.95 -5.30
C PRO A 283 28.99 11.11 -4.81
N VAL A 284 29.18 11.86 -3.73
CA VAL A 284 30.50 12.18 -3.17
C VAL A 284 30.53 11.76 -1.70
N SER A 285 31.48 10.90 -1.33
CA SER A 285 31.63 10.45 0.06
C SER A 285 31.82 11.63 1.01
N PHE A 286 31.20 11.57 2.19
CA PHE A 286 31.32 12.64 3.19
C PHE A 286 31.28 12.10 4.63
N ASP A 287 32.06 12.71 5.51
CA ASP A 287 32.10 12.28 6.92
C ASP A 287 30.99 12.90 7.78
N LEU A 288 30.44 12.13 8.71
CA LEU A 288 29.58 12.59 9.80
C LEU A 288 30.22 12.28 11.15
N PRO A 289 30.00 13.09 12.19
CA PRO A 289 30.37 12.72 13.57
C PRO A 289 29.54 11.52 14.04
N LEU A 290 30.15 10.65 14.86
CA LEU A 290 29.44 9.56 15.53
C LEU A 290 28.53 10.10 16.64
N ALA A 291 27.34 9.53 16.80
CA ALA A 291 26.39 9.92 17.84
C ALA A 291 26.88 9.57 19.26
N ALA A 292 27.74 8.55 19.39
CA ALA A 292 28.31 8.13 20.67
C ALA A 292 29.52 9.00 21.11
N ASP A 293 30.26 9.57 20.16
CA ASP A 293 31.42 10.44 20.38
C ASP A 293 31.64 11.34 19.16
N PRO A 294 31.23 12.62 19.22
CA PRO A 294 31.38 13.57 18.11
C PRO A 294 32.82 13.92 17.73
N THR A 295 33.83 13.48 18.48
CA THR A 295 35.25 13.65 18.10
C THR A 295 35.70 12.62 17.05
N HIS A 296 34.97 11.52 16.92
CA HIS A 296 35.19 10.50 15.90
C HIS A 296 34.16 10.62 14.76
N THR A 297 34.55 10.26 13.54
CA THR A 297 33.69 10.34 12.36
C THR A 297 33.52 9.00 11.64
N VAL A 298 32.41 8.87 10.91
CA VAL A 298 32.14 7.80 9.95
C VAL A 298 31.97 8.39 8.55
N THR A 299 32.65 7.80 7.57
CA THR A 299 32.51 8.17 6.16
C THR A 299 31.25 7.55 5.58
N ILE A 300 30.34 8.39 5.07
CA ILE A 300 29.16 7.97 4.34
C ILE A 300 29.53 7.89 2.86
N SER A 301 29.67 6.67 2.34
CA SER A 301 29.88 6.41 0.91
C SER A 301 28.61 6.66 0.09
N PRO A 302 28.74 7.04 -1.20
CA PRO A 302 27.60 7.13 -2.09
C PRO A 302 26.91 5.77 -2.31
N PRO A 303 25.62 5.77 -2.70
CA PRO A 303 24.89 4.57 -3.08
C PRO A 303 25.50 3.95 -4.34
N VAL A 304 25.64 2.62 -4.38
CA VAL A 304 26.33 1.90 -5.46
C VAL A 304 25.61 0.65 -5.95
N ALA A 305 24.64 0.11 -5.19
CA ALA A 305 23.92 -1.10 -5.56
C ALA A 305 23.30 -1.00 -6.97
N HIS A 306 23.45 -2.07 -7.75
CA HIS A 306 22.93 -2.31 -9.12
C HIS A 306 23.41 -1.36 -10.21
N ILE A 307 23.21 -0.03 -10.03
CA ILE A 307 23.46 1.00 -11.06
C ILE A 307 24.71 1.87 -10.81
N GLY A 308 25.53 1.54 -9.80
CA GLY A 308 26.76 2.28 -9.49
C GLY A 308 26.54 3.67 -8.86
N PRO A 309 27.62 4.45 -8.65
CA PRO A 309 27.53 5.77 -8.01
C PRO A 309 26.78 6.76 -8.90
N GLY A 310 25.58 7.16 -8.46
CA GLY A 310 24.68 8.06 -9.18
C GLY A 310 24.14 9.18 -8.29
N PRO A 311 23.82 10.37 -8.84
CA PRO A 311 23.35 11.50 -8.05
C PRO A 311 21.97 11.24 -7.46
N VAL A 312 21.83 11.39 -6.15
CA VAL A 312 20.57 11.17 -5.43
C VAL A 312 19.63 12.34 -5.67
N GLN A 313 18.41 12.03 -6.09
CA GLN A 313 17.39 13.03 -6.41
C GLN A 313 16.48 13.26 -5.20
N MET A 314 16.03 14.50 -5.04
CA MET A 314 15.17 14.90 -3.93
C MET A 314 14.46 16.23 -4.22
N ARG A 315 13.36 16.51 -3.54
CA ARG A 315 12.57 17.74 -3.64
C ARG A 315 12.53 18.44 -2.29
N LEU A 316 13.05 19.68 -2.26
CA LEU A 316 12.90 20.57 -1.11
C LEU A 316 11.62 21.39 -1.26
N ILE A 317 10.70 21.21 -0.32
CA ILE A 317 9.46 21.96 -0.15
C ILE A 317 9.60 22.81 1.12
N SER A 318 9.29 24.10 1.05
CA SER A 318 9.25 24.98 2.22
C SER A 318 8.23 26.09 1.99
N ASN A 319 7.20 26.14 2.86
CA ASN A 319 6.18 27.20 2.85
C ASN A 319 6.82 28.59 2.86
N GLU A 320 7.76 28.82 3.78
CA GLU A 320 8.58 30.02 3.83
C GLU A 320 9.92 29.84 3.11
N LEU A 321 10.44 30.91 2.47
CA LEU A 321 11.83 30.94 2.03
C LEU A 321 12.72 31.18 3.26
N ARG A 322 13.50 30.18 3.64
CA ARG A 322 14.41 30.26 4.79
C ARG A 322 15.83 30.59 4.38
N GLU A 323 16.61 31.07 5.33
CA GLU A 323 18.05 31.29 5.14
C GLU A 323 18.76 30.03 4.61
N GLY A 324 19.70 30.23 3.69
CA GLY A 324 20.43 29.14 3.01
C GLY A 324 19.69 28.47 1.86
N GLN A 325 18.35 28.49 1.85
CA GLN A 325 17.54 27.91 0.76
C GLN A 325 17.64 28.66 -0.58
N ASP A 326 18.24 29.86 -0.61
CA ASP A 326 18.58 30.62 -1.83
C ASP A 326 20.11 30.76 -2.02
N SER A 327 20.91 29.95 -1.33
CA SER A 327 22.36 29.92 -1.52
C SER A 327 22.76 29.41 -2.91
N GLU A 328 23.84 29.97 -3.46
CA GLU A 328 24.42 29.55 -4.74
C GLU A 328 24.74 28.05 -4.75
N LYS A 329 25.20 27.50 -3.62
CA LYS A 329 25.48 26.06 -3.47
C LYS A 329 24.22 25.20 -3.64
N LEU A 330 23.08 25.58 -3.03
CA LEU A 330 21.82 24.85 -3.23
C LEU A 330 21.28 25.05 -4.66
N LEU A 331 21.35 26.27 -5.18
CA LEU A 331 20.91 26.59 -6.55
C LEU A 331 21.72 25.84 -7.62
N ALA A 332 23.02 25.61 -7.41
CA ALA A 332 23.86 24.80 -8.31
C ALA A 332 23.49 23.30 -8.32
N MET A 333 22.78 22.81 -7.29
CA MET A 333 22.21 21.44 -7.28
C MET A 333 20.76 21.42 -7.76
N ALA A 334 20.10 22.57 -7.93
CA ALA A 334 18.70 22.64 -8.33
C ALA A 334 18.52 22.43 -9.84
N ARG A 335 17.54 21.61 -10.22
CA ARG A 335 17.13 21.44 -11.62
C ARG A 335 16.41 22.70 -12.10
N SER A 336 16.63 23.09 -13.36
CA SER A 336 16.17 24.37 -13.92
C SER A 336 14.65 24.39 -14.19
N GLU A 337 13.88 24.77 -13.17
CA GLU A 337 12.43 25.03 -13.24
C GLU A 337 12.13 26.51 -12.94
N GLY A 338 12.01 27.32 -14.00
CA GLY A 338 11.49 28.71 -13.92
C GLY A 338 12.53 29.82 -13.70
N ILE A 339 12.12 31.05 -14.04
CA ILE A 339 12.93 32.27 -13.88
C ILE A 339 12.49 33.01 -12.61
N SER A 340 13.41 33.24 -11.67
CA SER A 340 13.13 34.03 -10.47
C SER A 340 13.16 35.53 -10.78
N LEU A 341 11.98 36.17 -10.85
CA LEU A 341 11.82 37.58 -11.19
C LEU A 341 12.27 38.53 -10.06
N GLY A 342 13.52 39.01 -10.15
CA GLY A 342 13.96 40.39 -9.82
C GLY A 342 13.86 40.94 -8.38
N ILE A 343 12.98 40.41 -7.54
CA ILE A 343 12.70 40.92 -6.19
C ILE A 343 13.36 39.97 -5.18
N LYS A 344 14.29 40.49 -4.36
CA LYS A 344 14.87 39.71 -3.25
C LYS A 344 13.76 39.42 -2.23
N PRO A 345 13.33 38.15 -2.03
CA PRO A 345 12.25 37.86 -1.09
C PRO A 345 12.76 38.04 0.35
N LYS A 346 11.87 38.45 1.26
CA LYS A 346 12.20 38.45 2.69
C LYS A 346 12.44 37.01 3.13
N ARG A 347 13.65 36.71 3.60
CA ARG A 347 14.00 35.43 4.22
C ARG A 347 13.37 35.33 5.61
N SER A 348 12.89 34.14 5.93
CA SER A 348 12.55 33.70 7.28
C SER A 348 13.77 33.01 7.91
N PRO A 349 13.91 32.98 9.25
CA PRO A 349 15.01 32.26 9.91
C PRO A 349 14.94 30.75 9.61
N PRO A 350 16.03 29.99 9.87
CA PRO A 350 15.99 28.53 9.85
C PRO A 350 14.89 27.97 10.77
N SER A 351 14.29 26.85 10.36
CA SER A 351 13.36 26.09 11.19
C SER A 351 14.11 25.31 12.28
N PRO A 352 13.57 25.13 13.51
CA PRO A 352 14.11 24.12 14.44
C PRO A 352 13.89 22.68 13.92
N TRP A 353 12.93 22.51 12.99
CA TRP A 353 12.41 21.20 12.58
C TRP A 353 12.64 20.94 11.08
N LEU A 354 12.96 19.69 10.71
CA LEU A 354 12.96 19.17 9.35
C LEU A 354 12.08 17.91 9.26
N VAL A 355 11.31 17.76 8.18
CA VAL A 355 10.76 16.46 7.78
C VAL A 355 11.61 15.91 6.63
N VAL A 356 12.16 14.71 6.77
CA VAL A 356 12.71 13.95 5.63
C VAL A 356 11.65 12.94 5.20
N HIS A 357 11.26 13.00 3.93
CA HIS A 357 10.14 12.23 3.40
C HIS A 357 10.58 11.14 2.42
N TYR A 358 10.02 9.94 2.56
CA TYR A 358 10.13 8.85 1.60
C TYR A 358 8.73 8.48 1.11
N HIS A 359 8.53 8.43 -0.20
CA HIS A 359 7.21 8.27 -0.79
C HIS A 359 6.75 6.81 -0.91
N GLY A 360 5.43 6.60 -1.07
CA GLY A 360 4.83 5.33 -1.45
C GLY A 360 5.12 4.91 -2.91
N GLY A 361 4.31 3.99 -3.43
CA GLY A 361 4.44 3.49 -4.82
C GLY A 361 5.12 2.11 -4.96
N GLY A 362 5.08 1.29 -3.91
CA GLY A 362 5.48 -0.13 -3.97
C GLY A 362 6.95 -0.37 -4.37
N PHE A 363 7.84 0.60 -4.14
CA PHE A 363 9.23 0.63 -4.63
C PHE A 363 9.41 0.63 -6.17
N VAL A 364 8.33 0.68 -6.96
CA VAL A 364 8.35 0.56 -8.44
C VAL A 364 7.86 1.80 -9.17
N ALA A 365 7.11 2.69 -8.52
CA ALA A 365 6.45 3.83 -9.15
C ALA A 365 6.40 5.07 -8.25
N GLN A 366 5.83 6.17 -8.77
CA GLN A 366 5.64 7.46 -8.12
C GLN A 366 6.94 8.23 -7.80
N THR A 367 6.78 9.50 -7.40
CA THR A 367 7.87 10.43 -7.04
C THR A 367 7.43 11.39 -5.92
N SER A 368 8.34 12.23 -5.43
CA SER A 368 8.03 13.40 -4.60
C SER A 368 6.96 14.32 -5.19
N LYS A 369 6.84 14.39 -6.53
CA LYS A 369 5.91 15.29 -7.23
C LYS A 369 4.46 14.82 -7.12
N SER A 370 4.19 13.52 -7.13
CA SER A 370 2.83 12.99 -6.89
C SER A 370 2.37 13.16 -5.44
N HIS A 371 3.29 13.18 -4.47
CA HIS A 371 3.00 13.34 -3.05
C HIS A 371 2.99 14.82 -2.60
N GLU A 372 3.50 15.72 -3.44
CA GLU A 372 3.54 17.18 -3.25
C GLU A 372 2.25 17.82 -2.68
N PRO A 373 1.01 17.42 -3.09
CA PRO A 373 -0.21 18.10 -2.64
C PRO A 373 -0.50 18.05 -1.13
N TYR A 374 -0.02 17.02 -0.41
CA TYR A 374 -0.12 16.98 1.06
C TYR A 374 1.15 17.45 1.74
N LEU A 375 2.33 17.18 1.17
CA LEU A 375 3.62 17.64 1.70
C LEU A 375 3.72 19.17 1.80
N LYS A 376 3.09 19.90 0.87
CA LYS A 376 2.96 21.38 0.98
C LYS A 376 2.08 21.82 2.14
N SER A 377 0.98 21.12 2.43
CA SER A 377 0.15 21.42 3.62
C SER A 377 0.97 21.17 4.88
N TRP A 378 1.59 20.00 5.02
CA TRP A 378 2.45 19.69 6.17
C TRP A 378 3.58 20.72 6.34
N SER A 379 4.21 21.18 5.25
CA SER A 379 5.22 22.25 5.32
C SER A 379 4.67 23.59 5.82
N GLN A 380 3.43 23.93 5.49
CA GLN A 380 2.73 25.10 6.01
C GLN A 380 2.34 24.91 7.49
N ASP A 381 1.67 23.80 7.80
CA ASP A 381 0.98 23.56 9.06
C ASP A 381 1.95 23.17 10.20
N LEU A 382 3.09 22.57 9.88
CA LEU A 382 4.23 22.39 10.78
C LEU A 382 5.20 23.60 10.75
N ASN A 383 5.01 24.53 9.80
CA ASN A 383 5.94 25.62 9.49
C ASN A 383 7.39 25.12 9.29
N ALA A 384 7.59 23.97 8.65
CA ALA A 384 8.88 23.29 8.53
C ALA A 384 9.26 23.01 7.06
N PRO A 385 10.55 23.04 6.68
CA PRO A 385 10.99 22.44 5.43
C PRO A 385 10.71 20.93 5.41
N VAL A 386 10.38 20.42 4.23
CA VAL A 386 10.19 19.00 3.92
C VAL A 386 11.13 18.64 2.78
N LEU A 387 11.97 17.62 2.99
CA LEU A 387 12.89 17.09 1.99
C LEU A 387 12.42 15.69 1.56
N SER A 388 11.69 15.60 0.45
CA SER A 388 11.27 14.30 -0.10
C SER A 388 12.36 13.72 -0.98
N VAL A 389 12.77 12.48 -0.76
CA VAL A 389 13.75 11.80 -1.61
C VAL A 389 13.04 11.14 -2.79
N ASP A 390 13.57 11.34 -4.00
CA ASP A 390 13.17 10.66 -5.23
C ASP A 390 14.15 9.50 -5.44
N TYR A 391 13.90 8.37 -4.78
CA TYR A 391 14.80 7.21 -4.79
C TYR A 391 14.61 6.36 -6.06
N SER A 392 15.66 5.64 -6.45
CA SER A 392 15.64 4.78 -7.65
C SER A 392 14.70 3.60 -7.48
N LEU A 393 13.91 3.33 -8.52
CA LEU A 393 12.78 2.40 -8.50
C LEU A 393 13.11 1.06 -9.15
N ALA A 394 12.50 -0.01 -8.64
CA ALA A 394 12.49 -1.33 -9.27
C ALA A 394 11.60 -1.36 -10.55
N PRO A 395 11.76 -2.36 -11.43
CA PRO A 395 12.79 -3.42 -11.43
C PRO A 395 14.23 -2.95 -11.74
N GLU A 396 14.43 -1.74 -12.26
CA GLU A 396 15.74 -1.24 -12.73
C GLU A 396 16.74 -0.97 -11.59
N ALA A 397 16.24 -0.67 -10.39
CA ALA A 397 17.01 -0.46 -9.17
C ALA A 397 16.40 -1.24 -7.98
N PRO A 398 16.58 -2.58 -7.92
CA PRO A 398 15.99 -3.41 -6.88
C PRO A 398 16.68 -3.22 -5.51
N PHE A 399 16.19 -3.92 -4.48
CA PHE A 399 16.78 -3.94 -3.15
C PHE A 399 18.29 -4.27 -3.21
N PRO A 400 19.17 -3.57 -2.48
CA PRO A 400 18.90 -2.55 -1.46
C PRO A 400 18.97 -1.09 -1.97
N ARG A 401 18.90 -0.82 -3.28
CA ARG A 401 19.29 0.49 -3.85
C ARG A 401 18.50 1.67 -3.26
N ALA A 402 17.18 1.59 -3.17
CA ALA A 402 16.36 2.63 -2.55
C ALA A 402 16.78 2.94 -1.10
N LEU A 403 17.13 1.91 -0.31
CA LEU A 403 17.61 2.08 1.07
C LEU A 403 18.99 2.75 1.14
N GLU A 404 19.90 2.48 0.20
CA GLU A 404 21.18 3.20 0.12
C GLU A 404 20.96 4.70 -0.14
N GLU A 405 20.06 5.03 -1.07
CA GLU A 405 19.78 6.41 -1.48
C GLU A 405 19.05 7.19 -0.39
N CYS A 406 18.04 6.59 0.26
CA CYS A 406 17.32 7.19 1.38
C CYS A 406 18.23 7.42 2.60
N PHE A 407 19.13 6.48 2.91
CA PHE A 407 20.12 6.63 4.00
C PHE A 407 21.18 7.70 3.69
N TYR A 408 21.72 7.72 2.46
CA TYR A 408 22.66 8.74 2.01
C TYR A 408 22.02 10.14 2.04
N ALA A 409 20.78 10.28 1.56
CA ALA A 409 20.04 11.54 1.59
C ALA A 409 19.75 12.02 3.01
N TYR A 410 19.38 11.12 3.94
CA TYR A 410 19.24 11.46 5.36
C TYR A 410 20.54 11.99 5.95
N CYS A 411 21.64 11.26 5.80
CA CYS A 411 22.97 11.66 6.27
C CYS A 411 23.41 13.01 5.68
N TRP A 412 23.09 13.24 4.39
CA TRP A 412 23.38 14.48 3.69
C TRP A 412 22.55 15.66 4.25
N ALA A 413 21.28 15.42 4.57
CA ALA A 413 20.39 16.43 5.16
C ALA A 413 20.81 16.85 6.58
N ILE A 414 21.37 15.93 7.37
CA ILE A 414 22.05 16.26 8.63
C ILE A 414 23.28 17.13 8.38
N LYS A 415 24.18 16.73 7.46
CA LYS A 415 25.42 17.47 7.18
C LYS A 415 25.19 18.86 6.58
N HIS A 416 24.10 19.05 5.85
CA HIS A 416 23.79 20.28 5.11
C HIS A 416 22.51 20.97 5.57
N HIS A 417 22.21 20.87 6.87
CA HIS A 417 21.04 21.46 7.50
C HIS A 417 20.85 22.96 7.17
N ASN A 418 21.96 23.70 7.14
CA ASN A 418 21.99 25.11 6.78
C ASN A 418 21.56 25.41 5.32
N LEU A 419 21.79 24.50 4.36
CA LEU A 419 21.33 24.67 2.97
C LEU A 419 19.83 24.39 2.83
N LEU A 420 19.30 23.52 3.69
CA LEU A 420 17.89 23.13 3.75
C LEU A 420 17.02 24.10 4.56
N GLY A 421 17.64 25.06 5.27
CA GLY A 421 16.94 26.06 6.05
C GLY A 421 16.43 25.55 7.40
N TRP A 422 17.17 24.66 8.06
CA TRP A 422 16.89 24.26 9.45
C TRP A 422 18.16 24.33 10.34
N THR A 423 17.96 24.49 11.65
CA THR A 423 19.03 24.71 12.62
C THR A 423 19.87 23.46 12.92
N GLY A 424 19.32 22.27 12.65
CA GLY A 424 19.86 21.00 13.12
C GLY A 424 19.23 20.49 14.42
N GLU A 425 18.24 21.18 15.00
CA GLU A 425 17.63 20.78 16.29
C GLU A 425 16.88 19.45 16.20
N ARG A 426 15.82 19.33 15.39
CA ARG A 426 15.04 18.06 15.26
C ARG A 426 14.67 17.68 13.84
N VAL A 427 14.67 16.38 13.56
CA VAL A 427 14.27 15.78 12.29
C VAL A 427 13.36 14.57 12.50
N CYS A 428 12.22 14.58 11.81
CA CYS A 428 11.31 13.44 11.74
C CYS A 428 11.48 12.76 10.38
N LEU A 429 11.56 11.42 10.36
CA LEU A 429 11.36 10.68 9.12
C LEU A 429 9.85 10.48 8.93
N ALA A 430 9.35 10.80 7.74
CA ALA A 430 7.96 10.61 7.37
C ALA A 430 7.86 9.78 6.09
N GLY A 431 6.91 8.85 6.01
CA GLY A 431 6.69 8.13 4.77
C GLY A 431 5.47 7.24 4.80
N ASP A 432 5.03 6.85 3.60
CA ASP A 432 3.80 6.10 3.42
C ASP A 432 4.02 4.81 2.61
N SER A 433 3.33 3.72 2.95
CA SER A 433 3.47 2.43 2.27
C SER A 433 4.95 1.94 2.25
N ALA A 434 5.54 1.82 1.06
CA ALA A 434 6.97 1.55 0.84
C ALA A 434 7.90 2.59 1.48
N GLY A 435 7.52 3.87 1.48
CA GLY A 435 8.26 4.94 2.17
C GLY A 435 8.24 4.79 3.69
N GLY A 436 7.15 4.26 4.24
CA GLY A 436 7.03 3.91 5.66
C GLY A 436 7.99 2.80 6.08
N ASN A 437 8.23 1.82 5.21
CA ASN A 437 9.29 0.82 5.39
C ASN A 437 10.68 1.48 5.40
N LEU A 438 10.96 2.34 4.41
CA LEU A 438 12.24 3.05 4.29
C LEU A 438 12.55 3.92 5.52
N CYS A 439 11.56 4.54 6.17
CA CYS A 439 11.77 5.27 7.42
C CYS A 439 12.36 4.39 8.53
N VAL A 440 11.84 3.18 8.68
CA VAL A 440 12.29 2.20 9.68
C VAL A 440 13.68 1.65 9.31
N THR A 441 13.85 1.21 8.06
CA THR A 441 15.08 0.52 7.62
C THR A 441 16.26 1.47 7.45
N VAL A 442 16.03 2.75 7.11
CA VAL A 442 17.04 3.83 7.23
C VAL A 442 17.45 4.06 8.69
N SER A 443 16.50 4.02 9.63
CA SER A 443 16.80 4.21 11.06
C SER A 443 17.60 3.04 11.63
N MET A 444 17.27 1.80 11.25
CA MET A 444 18.09 0.61 11.56
C MET A 444 19.52 0.76 10.99
N ARG A 445 19.65 1.28 9.76
CA ARG A 445 20.97 1.54 9.14
C ARG A 445 21.72 2.69 9.84
N ALA A 446 21.02 3.69 10.35
CA ALA A 446 21.59 4.77 11.14
C ALA A 446 22.17 4.27 12.48
N VAL A 447 21.48 3.36 13.17
CA VAL A 447 22.02 2.63 14.34
C VAL A 447 23.30 1.87 13.94
N ALA A 448 23.25 1.09 12.85
CA ALA A 448 24.38 0.27 12.40
C ALA A 448 25.63 1.08 11.98
N HIS A 449 25.45 2.29 11.43
CA HIS A 449 26.54 3.21 11.09
C HIS A 449 26.97 4.12 12.25
N GLY A 450 26.27 4.11 13.40
CA GLY A 450 26.58 4.95 14.55
C GLY A 450 26.40 6.46 14.34
N VAL A 451 25.65 6.87 13.30
CA VAL A 451 25.31 8.28 13.03
C VAL A 451 24.17 8.75 13.95
N ARG A 452 23.88 10.05 13.95
CA ARG A 452 22.66 10.58 14.59
C ARG A 452 21.42 9.84 14.06
N LEU A 453 20.53 9.45 14.97
CA LEU A 453 19.18 8.97 14.67
C LEU A 453 18.23 10.17 14.47
N PRO A 454 17.15 10.00 13.69
CA PRO A 454 16.06 10.96 13.71
C PRO A 454 15.40 10.98 15.09
N ASP A 455 14.71 12.06 15.41
CA ASP A 455 14.07 12.24 16.72
C ASP A 455 12.72 11.50 16.80
N GLY A 456 12.22 11.00 15.66
CA GLY A 456 11.01 10.19 15.54
C GLY A 456 10.75 9.72 14.10
N ILE A 457 9.86 8.73 13.97
CA ILE A 457 9.31 8.23 12.70
C ILE A 457 7.79 8.42 12.70
N MET A 458 7.23 8.93 11.59
CA MET A 458 5.82 8.81 11.24
C MET A 458 5.68 7.92 9.99
N ALA A 459 4.97 6.80 10.14
CA ALA A 459 4.80 5.79 9.09
C ALA A 459 3.30 5.56 8.81
N ALA A 460 2.81 6.01 7.66
CA ALA A 460 1.43 5.78 7.22
C ALA A 460 1.32 4.44 6.47
N TYR A 461 0.39 3.58 6.90
CA TYR A 461 0.10 2.25 6.33
C TYR A 461 1.36 1.47 5.84
N PRO A 462 2.41 1.31 6.69
CA PRO A 462 3.72 0.86 6.25
C PRO A 462 3.77 -0.62 5.85
N ALA A 463 4.49 -0.91 4.77
CA ALA A 463 4.72 -2.28 4.30
C ALA A 463 5.86 -2.95 5.10
N THR A 464 5.57 -3.42 6.32
CA THR A 464 6.59 -3.93 7.25
C THR A 464 6.99 -5.40 7.03
N LEU A 465 6.15 -6.19 6.33
CA LEU A 465 6.39 -7.59 6.00
C LEU A 465 6.25 -7.83 4.49
N LEU A 466 7.36 -7.75 3.77
CA LEU A 466 7.43 -7.95 2.33
C LEU A 466 7.46 -9.47 1.99
N THR A 467 6.35 -10.16 2.27
CA THR A 467 6.11 -11.58 1.94
C THR A 467 4.66 -11.78 1.46
N ALA A 468 4.38 -12.88 0.76
CA ALA A 468 3.02 -13.27 0.37
C ALA A 468 2.28 -14.13 1.43
N TYR A 469 2.72 -14.12 2.69
CA TYR A 469 2.10 -14.89 3.77
C TYR A 469 0.62 -14.49 3.98
N ALA A 470 -0.24 -15.48 4.17
CA ALA A 470 -1.66 -15.27 4.45
C ALA A 470 -1.91 -14.57 5.80
N SER A 471 -2.85 -13.62 5.83
CA SER A 471 -3.38 -13.02 7.06
C SER A 471 -4.85 -12.63 6.89
N PRO A 472 -5.60 -12.42 8.00
CA PRO A 472 -6.96 -11.89 7.95
C PRO A 472 -7.12 -10.57 7.20
N SER A 473 -6.19 -9.61 7.33
CA SER A 473 -6.25 -8.35 6.57
C SER A 473 -5.94 -8.57 5.10
N ARG A 474 -5.00 -9.45 4.77
CA ARG A 474 -4.60 -9.75 3.38
C ARG A 474 -5.72 -10.43 2.58
N LEU A 475 -6.75 -10.99 3.23
CA LEU A 475 -7.99 -11.41 2.56
C LEU A 475 -8.79 -10.25 1.92
N LEU A 476 -8.60 -9.01 2.39
CA LEU A 476 -9.24 -7.81 1.84
C LEU A 476 -8.71 -7.43 0.44
N SER A 477 -7.54 -7.91 0.04
CA SER A 477 -6.96 -7.59 -1.28
C SER A 477 -7.81 -8.11 -2.45
N LEU A 478 -8.77 -9.02 -2.20
CA LEU A 478 -9.73 -9.50 -3.21
C LEU A 478 -10.68 -8.40 -3.70
N MET A 479 -10.87 -7.34 -2.90
CA MET A 479 -11.80 -6.24 -3.13
C MET A 479 -11.18 -4.84 -2.95
N ASP A 480 -9.86 -4.77 -2.75
CA ASP A 480 -9.14 -3.50 -2.66
C ASP A 480 -8.87 -2.95 -4.08
N PRO A 481 -9.30 -1.72 -4.42
CA PRO A 481 -9.14 -1.13 -5.75
C PRO A 481 -7.73 -0.57 -6.03
N LEU A 482 -6.84 -0.54 -5.04
CA LEU A 482 -5.49 0.02 -5.10
C LEU A 482 -4.40 -1.04 -4.84
N LEU A 483 -4.63 -1.99 -3.93
CA LEU A 483 -3.74 -3.11 -3.60
C LEU A 483 -4.35 -4.52 -3.83
N PRO A 484 -4.70 -4.93 -5.07
CA PRO A 484 -4.92 -6.33 -5.38
C PRO A 484 -3.65 -7.17 -5.14
N LEU A 485 -3.79 -8.40 -4.63
CA LEU A 485 -2.63 -9.22 -4.21
C LEU A 485 -1.64 -9.53 -5.35
N SER A 486 -2.13 -9.62 -6.60
CA SER A 486 -1.29 -9.80 -7.79
C SER A 486 -0.39 -8.60 -8.07
N VAL A 487 -0.85 -7.39 -7.74
CA VAL A 487 -0.07 -6.15 -7.87
C VAL A 487 0.99 -6.09 -6.78
N LEU A 488 0.61 -6.39 -5.53
CA LEU A 488 1.56 -6.55 -4.40
C LEU A 488 2.65 -7.58 -4.74
N SER A 489 2.29 -8.73 -5.29
CA SER A 489 3.24 -9.77 -5.71
C SER A 489 4.21 -9.30 -6.79
N ARG A 490 3.75 -8.51 -7.78
CA ARG A 490 4.62 -7.98 -8.85
C ARG A 490 5.57 -6.90 -8.33
N CYS A 491 5.09 -5.99 -7.46
CA CYS A 491 5.96 -5.02 -6.80
C CYS A 491 7.02 -5.73 -5.94
N LEU A 492 6.63 -6.82 -5.26
CA LEU A 492 7.51 -7.62 -4.43
C LEU A 492 8.61 -8.35 -5.24
N SER A 493 8.24 -9.03 -6.33
CA SER A 493 9.20 -9.69 -7.24
C SER A 493 10.18 -8.69 -7.86
N ALA A 494 9.67 -7.54 -8.35
CA ALA A 494 10.50 -6.50 -8.93
C ALA A 494 11.47 -5.90 -7.90
N TYR A 495 11.01 -5.60 -6.68
CA TYR A 495 11.88 -5.06 -5.63
C TYR A 495 12.90 -6.06 -5.10
N ALA A 496 12.60 -7.37 -5.12
CA ALA A 496 13.57 -8.43 -4.87
C ALA A 496 14.54 -8.70 -6.05
N GLY A 497 14.35 -8.05 -7.21
CA GLY A 497 15.19 -8.24 -8.39
C GLY A 497 14.94 -9.55 -9.14
N MET A 498 13.73 -10.13 -9.04
CA MET A 498 13.43 -11.49 -9.52
C MET A 498 12.92 -11.55 -10.96
N ASP A 499 12.44 -10.44 -11.53
CA ASP A 499 11.82 -10.39 -12.86
C ASP A 499 12.83 -10.40 -14.04
N SER A 500 14.08 -10.79 -13.78
CA SER A 500 15.26 -10.61 -14.66
C SER A 500 15.34 -11.56 -15.89
N GLN A 501 14.21 -11.89 -16.52
CA GLN A 501 14.12 -12.90 -17.60
C GLN A 501 13.51 -12.39 -18.92
N VAL A 502 13.20 -11.09 -19.06
CA VAL A 502 12.63 -10.51 -20.30
C VAL A 502 13.60 -9.56 -21.02
N GLU A 503 14.67 -9.09 -20.37
CA GLU A 503 15.47 -7.92 -20.81
C GLU A 503 16.31 -8.11 -22.10
N LYS A 504 16.36 -9.31 -22.69
CA LYS A 504 17.35 -9.65 -23.74
C LYS A 504 17.14 -9.05 -25.14
N GLN A 505 16.25 -8.06 -25.32
CA GLN A 505 16.03 -7.39 -26.61
C GLN A 505 15.85 -5.86 -26.59
N VAL A 506 16.02 -5.15 -25.46
CA VAL A 506 15.82 -3.67 -25.40
C VAL A 506 17.08 -2.91 -24.95
N GLU A 507 18.28 -3.41 -25.26
CA GLU A 507 19.47 -2.56 -25.29
C GLU A 507 19.52 -1.72 -26.59
N LYS A 508 20.04 -0.49 -26.48
CA LYS A 508 20.34 0.48 -27.56
C LYS A 508 19.18 1.31 -28.14
N VAL A 509 18.40 1.99 -27.30
CA VAL A 509 17.87 3.32 -27.68
C VAL A 509 18.11 4.34 -26.56
N SER A 510 19.22 5.08 -26.64
CA SER A 510 19.50 6.23 -25.77
C SER A 510 18.93 7.51 -26.38
N THR A 511 17.66 7.84 -26.09
CA THR A 511 16.97 9.04 -26.61
C THR A 511 16.31 9.90 -25.53
N LEU A 512 16.92 10.01 -24.35
CA LEU A 512 16.46 10.91 -23.27
C LEU A 512 16.86 12.40 -23.49
N SER A 513 17.01 12.82 -24.75
CA SER A 513 17.55 14.14 -25.13
C SER A 513 16.92 14.75 -26.39
N MET A 514 15.62 14.56 -26.61
CA MET A 514 14.87 15.26 -27.66
C MET A 514 13.40 15.50 -27.27
N VAL A 515 12.69 16.32 -28.05
CA VAL A 515 11.29 16.75 -27.83
C VAL A 515 11.08 17.60 -26.55
N ARG A 516 11.66 18.81 -26.57
CA ARG A 516 11.25 19.93 -25.69
C ARG A 516 10.81 21.14 -26.53
N ARG A 517 9.75 20.97 -27.33
CA ARG A 517 9.03 22.01 -28.11
C ARG A 517 7.68 21.47 -28.61
N ASP A 518 6.82 22.39 -29.02
CA ASP A 518 5.56 22.22 -29.78
C ASP A 518 4.33 21.60 -29.09
N THR A 519 4.29 21.55 -27.76
CA THR A 519 3.05 21.33 -26.97
C THR A 519 2.03 22.48 -27.07
N ALA A 520 2.45 23.68 -27.52
CA ALA A 520 1.69 24.92 -27.33
C ALA A 520 0.42 25.08 -28.20
N LEU A 521 0.37 24.48 -29.39
CA LEU A 521 -0.75 24.64 -30.32
C LEU A 521 -1.91 23.68 -30.03
N LEU A 522 -1.59 22.44 -29.64
CA LEU A 522 -2.57 21.38 -29.33
C LEU A 522 -3.46 21.71 -28.11
N LEU A 523 -2.97 22.57 -27.21
CA LEU A 523 -3.69 22.99 -26.00
C LEU A 523 -4.88 23.91 -26.27
N ARG A 524 -4.97 24.56 -27.44
CA ARG A 524 -6.01 25.59 -27.67
C ARG A 524 -7.41 25.00 -27.84
N ASP A 525 -7.51 23.87 -28.54
CA ASP A 525 -8.80 23.25 -28.86
C ASP A 525 -9.25 22.26 -27.76
N PHE A 526 -8.30 21.65 -27.04
CA PHE A 526 -8.56 20.80 -25.87
C PHE A 526 -9.35 21.54 -24.76
N ARG A 527 -9.16 22.86 -24.67
CA ARG A 527 -9.80 23.74 -23.68
C ARG A 527 -11.31 23.84 -23.83
N GLN A 528 -11.87 23.50 -25.00
CA GLN A 528 -13.29 23.62 -25.30
C GLN A 528 -14.11 22.37 -24.91
N GLY A 529 -13.47 21.20 -24.85
CA GLY A 529 -14.15 19.91 -24.62
C GLY A 529 -14.16 19.41 -23.17
N ALA A 530 -13.17 19.79 -22.36
CA ALA A 530 -13.00 19.26 -21.00
C ALA A 530 -14.00 19.79 -19.95
N SER A 531 -14.76 20.84 -20.28
CA SER A 531 -15.66 21.55 -19.36
C SER A 531 -16.75 20.67 -18.75
N ASN A 532 -17.44 19.86 -19.55
CA ASN A 532 -18.68 19.20 -19.14
C ASN A 532 -18.48 18.06 -18.12
N TRP A 533 -17.31 17.40 -18.11
CA TRP A 533 -16.98 16.40 -17.08
C TRP A 533 -16.45 17.07 -15.80
N ILE A 534 -15.59 18.07 -15.93
CA ILE A 534 -15.01 18.79 -14.78
C ILE A 534 -16.09 19.54 -13.99
N HIS A 535 -17.11 20.11 -14.64
CA HIS A 535 -18.26 20.71 -13.94
C HIS A 535 -19.08 19.69 -13.12
N SER A 536 -19.12 18.42 -13.53
CA SER A 536 -19.76 17.34 -12.74
C SER A 536 -18.93 16.89 -11.53
N LEU A 537 -17.70 17.37 -11.40
CA LEU A 537 -16.76 17.06 -10.30
C LEU A 537 -16.59 18.27 -9.35
N LEU A 538 -17.03 19.47 -9.76
CA LEU A 538 -16.89 20.73 -9.01
C LEU A 538 -18.20 21.32 -8.47
N ASP A 539 -19.36 20.70 -8.71
CA ASP A 539 -20.66 21.18 -8.20
C ASP A 539 -21.15 20.30 -7.02
N PRO A 540 -20.95 20.72 -5.76
CA PRO A 540 -21.35 19.95 -4.59
C PRO A 540 -22.87 19.97 -4.31
N ASN A 541 -23.67 20.73 -5.06
CA ASN A 541 -25.08 21.01 -4.69
C ASN A 541 -26.12 20.08 -5.34
N ARG A 542 -25.73 19.10 -6.17
CA ARG A 542 -26.69 18.14 -6.77
C ARG A 542 -27.09 16.99 -5.84
N ALA A 543 -27.62 17.36 -4.68
CA ALA A 543 -28.25 16.48 -3.70
C ALA A 543 -29.78 16.67 -3.57
N SER A 544 -30.46 17.23 -4.59
CA SER A 544 -31.93 17.22 -4.67
C SER A 544 -32.49 17.53 -6.07
N SER A 545 -33.71 17.03 -6.34
CA SER A 545 -34.65 17.35 -7.44
C SER A 545 -34.32 16.85 -8.87
N ASP A 546 -35.38 16.40 -9.56
CA ASP A 546 -35.38 15.94 -10.95
C ASP A 546 -35.35 17.09 -11.98
N THR A 547 -34.78 16.83 -13.16
CA THR A 547 -35.49 17.04 -14.44
C THR A 547 -34.74 16.42 -15.63
N VAL A 548 -35.49 15.99 -16.64
CA VAL A 548 -35.00 15.46 -17.92
C VAL A 548 -35.49 16.36 -19.06
N ARG A 549 -34.61 16.72 -20.03
CA ARG A 549 -35.03 16.91 -21.43
C ARG A 549 -33.88 16.98 -22.45
N ASN A 550 -33.99 16.07 -23.42
CA ASN A 550 -33.75 16.19 -24.86
C ASN A 550 -32.56 17.01 -25.42
N SER A 551 -31.77 16.33 -26.26
CA SER A 551 -31.61 16.76 -27.66
C SER A 551 -31.42 15.53 -28.57
N VAL A 552 -32.10 15.51 -29.72
CA VAL A 552 -31.98 14.49 -30.79
C VAL A 552 -32.24 15.15 -32.14
N SER A 553 -31.22 15.19 -32.99
CA SER A 553 -31.25 15.57 -34.43
C SER A 553 -29.80 15.67 -34.94
N ASP A 554 -29.45 15.41 -36.19
CA ASP A 554 -30.02 14.51 -37.22
C ASP A 554 -28.91 14.27 -38.28
N GLY A 555 -28.92 13.18 -39.05
CA GLY A 555 -27.77 12.85 -39.92
C GLY A 555 -27.96 11.68 -40.88
N THR A 556 -28.23 11.98 -42.15
CA THR A 556 -28.80 11.03 -43.12
C THR A 556 -27.77 10.19 -43.89
N LEU A 557 -28.20 8.94 -44.19
CA LEU A 557 -27.66 7.93 -45.10
C LEU A 557 -26.71 8.38 -46.24
N THR A 558 -25.71 7.53 -46.52
CA THR A 558 -25.55 6.96 -47.88
C THR A 558 -24.76 5.64 -47.85
N SER A 559 -25.01 4.76 -48.83
CA SER A 559 -24.34 3.48 -49.06
C SER A 559 -24.25 3.23 -50.57
N PRO A 560 -23.23 2.51 -51.05
CA PRO A 560 -23.53 1.44 -52.00
C PRO A 560 -22.75 0.13 -51.78
N HIS A 561 -23.39 -0.98 -52.15
CA HIS A 561 -22.87 -2.35 -52.14
C HIS A 561 -21.67 -2.58 -53.09
N LYS A 562 -20.86 -3.62 -52.79
CA LYS A 562 -20.81 -4.88 -53.59
C LYS A 562 -19.81 -5.92 -53.07
N ASP A 563 -20.29 -7.14 -52.82
CA ASP A 563 -19.52 -8.37 -53.04
C ASP A 563 -19.49 -8.71 -54.55
N PRO A 564 -18.63 -9.64 -55.03
CA PRO A 564 -19.10 -11.03 -55.11
C PRO A 564 -18.04 -12.16 -54.97
N SER A 565 -18.50 -13.32 -54.46
CA SER A 565 -18.15 -14.71 -54.82
C SER A 565 -16.69 -15.17 -55.02
N ALA A 566 -16.30 -16.23 -54.30
CA ALA A 566 -15.22 -17.16 -54.67
C ALA A 566 -15.69 -18.25 -55.67
N PRO A 567 -14.75 -18.99 -56.30
CA PRO A 567 -14.97 -20.43 -56.47
C PRO A 567 -13.74 -21.34 -56.23
N GLU A 568 -14.03 -22.46 -55.55
CA GLU A 568 -13.51 -23.84 -55.59
C GLU A 568 -12.22 -24.27 -56.38
N ALA A 569 -11.29 -24.87 -55.60
CA ALA A 569 -10.79 -26.27 -55.69
C ALA A 569 -9.68 -26.74 -56.67
N LEU A 570 -8.94 -27.78 -56.18
CA LEU A 570 -8.00 -28.73 -56.87
C LEU A 570 -6.66 -28.13 -57.41
N SER A 571 -5.53 -28.87 -57.52
CA SER A 571 -5.05 -30.15 -56.94
C SER A 571 -3.52 -30.34 -57.17
N ASP A 572 -2.88 -31.23 -56.41
CA ASP A 572 -1.52 -31.83 -56.51
C ASP A 572 -0.57 -31.53 -57.71
N PHE A 573 0.72 -31.29 -57.44
CA PHE A 573 1.79 -32.33 -57.55
C PHE A 573 3.21 -31.87 -57.09
N SER A 574 4.13 -32.83 -56.88
CA SER A 574 5.53 -32.66 -56.43
C SER A 574 6.54 -32.24 -57.54
N VAL A 575 7.83 -31.92 -57.27
CA VAL A 575 8.97 -32.88 -57.12
C VAL A 575 10.26 -32.23 -56.51
N ARG A 576 10.98 -33.01 -55.68
CA ARG A 576 12.43 -33.02 -55.23
C ARG A 576 13.42 -31.93 -55.75
N ARG A 577 14.40 -31.44 -54.95
CA ARG A 577 15.58 -32.19 -54.43
C ARG A 577 16.29 -31.66 -53.16
N GLU A 578 16.57 -32.58 -52.24
CA GLU A 578 17.83 -32.91 -51.51
C GLU A 578 18.90 -31.86 -51.13
N SER A 579 19.28 -31.85 -49.83
CA SER A 579 20.66 -31.76 -49.25
C SER A 579 20.69 -30.97 -47.91
N LEU A 580 21.38 -31.32 -46.81
CA LEU A 580 21.81 -32.59 -46.17
C LEU A 580 22.46 -32.27 -44.79
N LYS A 581 22.14 -33.02 -43.71
CA LYS A 581 22.78 -32.99 -42.35
C LYS A 581 22.56 -31.70 -41.52
N SER A 582 22.51 -31.70 -40.18
CA SER A 582 22.30 -32.73 -39.12
C SER A 582 21.95 -31.97 -37.82
N GLN A 583 20.86 -32.23 -37.09
CA GLN A 583 20.52 -33.41 -36.27
C GLN A 583 21.44 -33.67 -35.06
N THR A 584 20.98 -34.04 -33.85
CA THR A 584 19.59 -34.13 -33.31
C THR A 584 19.56 -34.15 -31.77
N CYS A 585 18.51 -33.49 -31.25
CA CYS A 585 17.74 -33.58 -29.99
C CYS A 585 18.02 -34.62 -28.86
N GLN A 586 17.75 -34.15 -27.61
CA GLN A 586 16.79 -34.68 -26.61
C GLN A 586 16.80 -36.13 -26.05
N ASN A 587 16.76 -36.19 -24.71
CA ASN A 587 15.80 -36.90 -23.84
C ASN A 587 15.83 -38.43 -23.52
N LEU A 588 15.32 -38.69 -22.30
CA LEU A 588 14.70 -39.90 -21.70
C LEU A 588 15.56 -41.14 -21.29
N THR A 589 15.82 -41.24 -19.97
CA THR A 589 15.43 -42.34 -19.04
C THR A 589 15.49 -43.83 -19.49
N THR A 590 16.05 -44.81 -18.76
CA THR A 590 15.71 -45.23 -17.36
C THR A 590 16.68 -46.29 -16.75
N HIS A 591 16.76 -46.31 -15.41
CA HIS A 591 16.95 -47.44 -14.44
C HIS A 591 18.19 -48.40 -14.37
N THR A 592 18.60 -48.64 -13.10
CA THR A 592 19.23 -49.85 -12.48
C THR A 592 20.69 -50.24 -12.86
N THR A 593 21.58 -50.71 -11.96
CA THR A 593 21.45 -51.16 -10.54
C THR A 593 22.75 -51.04 -9.68
N SER A 594 22.59 -50.87 -8.36
CA SER A 594 23.40 -51.39 -7.21
C SER A 594 24.92 -51.14 -7.01
N SER A 595 25.24 -50.52 -5.85
CA SER A 595 26.41 -50.76 -4.94
C SER A 595 27.84 -50.42 -5.44
N THR A 596 28.85 -50.11 -4.61
CA THR A 596 29.13 -50.34 -3.16
C THR A 596 29.78 -49.14 -2.44
N SER A 597 29.90 -49.22 -1.10
CA SER A 597 30.56 -48.27 -0.18
C SER A 597 32.09 -48.34 -0.12
N ALA A 598 32.77 -47.24 0.27
CA ALA A 598 33.78 -47.23 1.35
C ALA A 598 34.32 -45.81 1.67
N ASN A 599 34.80 -45.60 2.90
CA ASN A 599 35.52 -44.38 3.33
C ASN A 599 37.02 -44.47 3.02
N SER A 600 37.69 -43.33 2.81
CA SER A 600 39.03 -43.11 3.38
C SER A 600 39.38 -41.62 3.49
N THR A 601 40.10 -41.28 4.56
CA THR A 601 40.64 -39.95 4.85
C THR A 601 42.15 -39.92 4.62
N THR A 602 42.69 -38.83 4.05
CA THR A 602 44.10 -38.45 4.25
C THR A 602 44.25 -36.93 4.27
N VAL A 603 45.16 -36.45 5.12
CA VAL A 603 45.45 -35.03 5.36
C VAL A 603 46.79 -34.67 4.73
N HIS A 604 46.89 -33.49 4.11
CA HIS A 604 48.15 -32.75 3.96
C HIS A 604 47.91 -31.24 4.15
N GLN A 605 48.99 -30.47 4.34
CA GLN A 605 48.98 -29.32 5.25
C GLN A 605 49.06 -27.93 4.59
N ASN A 606 48.44 -26.95 5.27
CA ASN A 606 48.61 -25.49 5.18
C ASN A 606 50.10 -25.06 5.29
N PRO A 607 50.53 -23.90 4.74
CA PRO A 607 50.13 -22.53 5.18
C PRO A 607 49.95 -21.48 4.04
N ALA A 608 49.45 -20.25 4.22
CA ALA A 608 48.66 -19.54 5.25
C ALA A 608 48.02 -18.30 4.53
N LEU A 609 46.94 -17.66 5.01
CA LEU A 609 46.91 -16.62 6.06
C LEU A 609 45.44 -16.22 6.34
N ASN A 610 45.06 -16.01 7.61
CA ASN A 610 43.71 -15.59 8.00
C ASN A 610 43.64 -14.10 8.39
N PRO A 611 42.59 -13.34 8.02
CA PRO A 611 42.07 -12.26 8.84
C PRO A 611 41.28 -12.83 10.04
N THR A 612 41.28 -12.12 11.17
CA THR A 612 40.67 -12.59 12.43
C THR A 612 39.13 -12.53 12.42
N SER A 613 38.50 -13.57 12.97
CA SER A 613 37.05 -13.69 13.08
C SER A 613 36.45 -12.88 14.23
N LEU A 614 35.24 -12.34 14.00
CA LEU A 614 34.29 -12.03 15.06
C LEU A 614 33.70 -13.35 15.61
N PRO A 615 33.27 -13.40 16.88
CA PRO A 615 32.68 -14.62 17.43
C PRO A 615 31.35 -14.94 16.77
N GLU A 616 31.17 -16.20 16.34
CA GLU A 616 29.89 -16.68 15.83
C GLU A 616 28.84 -16.71 16.95
N SER A 617 27.99 -15.69 17.00
CA SER A 617 26.72 -15.80 17.72
C SER A 617 25.88 -16.86 17.03
N LYS A 618 25.36 -17.82 17.80
CA LYS A 618 24.27 -18.68 17.33
C LYS A 618 23.15 -17.79 16.80
N PRO A 619 22.42 -18.18 15.74
CA PRO A 619 21.19 -17.48 15.40
C PRO A 619 20.27 -17.50 16.61
N GLU A 620 19.92 -16.32 17.12
CA GLU A 620 18.82 -16.19 18.08
C GLU A 620 17.54 -16.52 17.32
N ASP A 621 16.81 -17.56 17.73
CA ASP A 621 15.55 -17.95 17.09
C ASP A 621 14.59 -16.77 17.15
N VAL A 622 14.32 -16.17 15.98
CA VAL A 622 13.49 -14.96 15.86
C VAL A 622 12.02 -15.32 16.08
N SER A 623 11.65 -15.46 17.35
CA SER A 623 10.29 -15.69 17.80
C SER A 623 9.44 -14.43 17.59
N PHE A 624 9.01 -14.23 16.34
CA PHE A 624 8.07 -13.18 15.95
C PHE A 624 6.71 -13.31 16.67
N PHE A 625 6.41 -14.47 17.25
CA PHE A 625 5.12 -14.83 17.81
C PHE A 625 5.02 -14.53 19.31
N LEU A 626 3.84 -14.09 19.73
CA LEU A 626 3.50 -13.86 21.12
C LEU A 626 3.56 -15.17 21.94
N SER A 627 3.83 -15.04 23.23
CA SER A 627 4.11 -16.15 24.17
C SER A 627 3.00 -17.19 24.28
N LYS A 628 3.39 -18.46 24.50
CA LYS A 628 2.51 -19.65 24.48
C LYS A 628 1.56 -19.80 25.69
N GLU A 629 1.56 -18.88 26.65
CA GLU A 629 0.64 -18.93 27.80
C GLU A 629 -0.71 -18.31 27.40
N VAL A 630 -1.75 -19.15 27.34
CA VAL A 630 -3.10 -18.81 26.88
C VAL A 630 -4.14 -19.37 27.85
N ASP A 631 -5.14 -18.57 28.21
CA ASP A 631 -6.28 -19.05 28.99
C ASP A 631 -7.08 -20.12 28.22
N ALA A 632 -7.28 -21.28 28.84
CA ALA A 632 -8.06 -22.37 28.30
C ALA A 632 -9.54 -22.00 28.02
N ALA A 633 -10.08 -20.94 28.63
CA ALA A 633 -11.37 -20.36 28.23
C ALA A 633 -11.28 -19.71 26.83
N VAL A 634 -10.28 -18.85 26.59
CA VAL A 634 -10.05 -18.19 25.30
C VAL A 634 -9.74 -19.18 24.20
N LEU A 635 -8.92 -20.20 24.49
CA LEU A 635 -8.59 -21.26 23.51
C LEU A 635 -9.86 -21.99 23.04
N ARG A 636 -10.77 -22.34 23.97
CA ARG A 636 -12.07 -22.98 23.63
C ARG A 636 -12.97 -22.06 22.80
N SER A 637 -13.01 -20.75 23.10
CA SER A 637 -13.77 -19.78 22.29
C SER A 637 -13.23 -19.67 20.86
N ILE A 638 -11.91 -19.73 20.67
CA ILE A 638 -11.27 -19.73 19.34
C ILE A 638 -11.58 -21.03 18.60
N SER A 639 -11.40 -22.19 19.25
CA SER A 639 -11.71 -23.51 18.66
C SER A 639 -13.20 -23.69 18.28
N ALA A 640 -14.12 -22.93 18.87
CA ALA A 640 -15.54 -22.95 18.52
C ALA A 640 -15.87 -22.16 17.23
N VAL A 641 -14.93 -21.38 16.69
CA VAL A 641 -15.08 -20.59 15.45
C VAL A 641 -14.13 -21.08 14.35
N ALA A 642 -12.98 -21.63 14.73
CA ALA A 642 -11.97 -22.17 13.84
C ALA A 642 -12.44 -23.45 13.09
N VAL A 643 -11.92 -23.66 11.88
CA VAL A 643 -12.20 -24.87 11.07
C VAL A 643 -10.93 -25.74 10.99
N PRO A 644 -10.91 -26.92 11.67
CA PRO A 644 -9.75 -27.80 11.70
C PRO A 644 -9.49 -28.48 10.34
N PRO A 645 -8.28 -29.05 10.12
CA PRO A 645 -8.04 -29.98 9.03
C PRO A 645 -8.86 -31.28 9.19
N PRO A 646 -9.17 -31.99 8.10
CA PRO A 646 -9.78 -33.32 8.16
C PRO A 646 -8.78 -34.35 8.74
N GLU A 647 -9.29 -35.33 9.50
CA GLU A 647 -8.52 -36.29 10.30
C GLU A 647 -7.73 -37.36 9.49
N ARG A 648 -7.42 -37.11 8.21
CA ARG A 648 -6.69 -38.04 7.33
C ARG A 648 -5.40 -37.40 6.83
N GLU A 649 -4.38 -37.46 7.67
CA GLU A 649 -3.02 -37.04 7.37
C GLU A 649 -2.38 -37.95 6.30
N ASN A 650 -2.10 -37.41 5.11
CA ASN A 650 -0.83 -37.57 4.37
C ASN A 650 -0.88 -36.95 2.96
N ASP A 651 -2.05 -36.88 2.31
CA ASP A 651 -2.15 -36.42 0.92
C ASP A 651 -2.07 -34.89 0.80
N CYS A 652 -0.90 -34.39 0.39
CA CYS A 652 -0.65 -32.98 0.10
C CYS A 652 -1.42 -32.44 -1.14
N GLU A 653 -2.17 -33.31 -1.84
CA GLU A 653 -2.83 -33.00 -3.12
C GLU A 653 -4.27 -32.50 -2.96
N ASN A 654 -4.98 -32.89 -1.90
CA ASN A 654 -6.37 -32.50 -1.66
C ASN A 654 -6.47 -31.20 -0.83
N PRO A 655 -6.92 -30.06 -1.40
CA PRO A 655 -7.13 -28.84 -0.62
C PRO A 655 -8.29 -29.01 0.37
N ARG A 656 -8.26 -28.31 1.52
CA ARG A 656 -9.45 -28.24 2.41
C ARG A 656 -10.60 -27.60 1.64
N GLU A 657 -11.59 -28.40 1.24
CA GLU A 657 -12.75 -27.97 0.46
C GLU A 657 -13.63 -26.97 1.24
N PHE A 658 -14.58 -26.35 0.55
CA PHE A 658 -15.61 -25.50 1.18
C PHE A 658 -16.73 -26.38 1.78
N PRO A 659 -17.54 -25.85 2.74
CA PRO A 659 -18.61 -26.63 3.35
C PRO A 659 -19.61 -27.18 2.33
N GLU A 660 -20.12 -28.40 2.58
CA GLU A 660 -21.06 -29.09 1.70
C GLU A 660 -22.25 -28.18 1.28
N GLY A 661 -22.55 -28.15 -0.01
CA GLY A 661 -23.57 -27.26 -0.58
C GLY A 661 -23.15 -25.79 -0.72
N PHE A 662 -21.86 -25.46 -0.61
CA PHE A 662 -21.34 -24.12 -0.92
C PHE A 662 -20.03 -24.16 -1.71
N GLU A 663 -20.09 -23.69 -2.96
CA GLU A 663 -18.92 -23.35 -3.76
C GLU A 663 -18.80 -21.82 -3.87
N PRO A 664 -17.58 -21.25 -3.78
CA PRO A 664 -17.35 -19.84 -4.10
C PRO A 664 -17.42 -19.61 -5.61
N LEU A 665 -17.72 -18.39 -6.04
CA LEU A 665 -17.62 -18.03 -7.45
C LEU A 665 -16.14 -18.13 -7.88
N ARG A 666 -15.88 -18.92 -8.93
CA ARG A 666 -14.55 -19.09 -9.52
C ARG A 666 -14.35 -18.15 -10.72
N SER A 667 -13.12 -17.71 -10.93
CA SER A 667 -12.74 -16.82 -12.02
C SER A 667 -12.46 -17.62 -13.30
N GLU A 668 -13.04 -17.18 -14.43
CA GLU A 668 -12.71 -17.68 -15.78
C GLU A 668 -11.29 -17.29 -16.24
N GLN A 669 -10.63 -16.40 -15.49
CA GLN A 669 -9.22 -16.05 -15.65
C GLN A 669 -8.46 -16.62 -14.43
N LEU A 670 -7.44 -17.44 -14.66
CA LEU A 670 -6.58 -17.95 -13.59
C LEU A 670 -5.28 -17.16 -13.56
N ALA A 671 -4.99 -16.51 -12.43
CA ALA A 671 -3.73 -15.82 -12.22
C ALA A 671 -2.62 -16.82 -11.85
N GLU A 672 -1.54 -16.89 -12.62
CA GLU A 672 -0.30 -17.47 -12.11
C GLU A 672 0.28 -16.57 -11.02
N MET A 673 0.17 -17.00 -9.77
CA MET A 673 0.77 -16.34 -8.61
C MET A 673 1.63 -17.37 -7.86
N LYS A 674 2.95 -17.12 -7.85
CA LYS A 674 3.96 -18.04 -7.29
C LYS A 674 4.46 -17.49 -5.96
N VAL A 675 4.47 -18.33 -4.92
CA VAL A 675 5.28 -18.05 -3.71
C VAL A 675 6.72 -18.38 -4.10
N ASP A 676 7.59 -17.38 -4.17
CA ASP A 676 9.03 -17.63 -4.25
C ASP A 676 9.62 -17.65 -2.82
N PRO A 677 10.33 -18.72 -2.41
CA PRO A 677 10.91 -18.86 -1.08
C PRO A 677 12.24 -18.10 -0.90
N SER A 678 12.59 -17.18 -1.81
CA SER A 678 13.86 -16.44 -1.78
C SER A 678 14.16 -15.83 -0.39
N PRO A 679 15.35 -16.08 0.19
CA PRO A 679 15.68 -15.62 1.53
C PRO A 679 15.78 -14.08 1.64
N ILE A 680 15.79 -13.35 0.51
CA ILE A 680 15.80 -11.89 0.47
C ILE A 680 14.59 -11.28 1.19
N PHE A 681 13.41 -11.91 1.11
CA PHE A 681 12.18 -11.46 1.75
C PHE A 681 12.24 -11.51 3.29
N ARG A 682 13.15 -12.33 3.84
CA ARG A 682 13.43 -12.42 5.29
C ARG A 682 14.53 -11.47 5.76
N ASN A 683 15.14 -10.70 4.86
CA ASN A 683 16.17 -9.73 5.24
C ASN A 683 15.56 -8.64 6.16
N PRO A 684 16.11 -8.37 7.36
CA PRO A 684 15.64 -7.31 8.26
C PRO A 684 15.49 -5.93 7.61
N TYR A 685 16.33 -5.61 6.64
CA TYR A 685 16.29 -4.34 5.90
C TYR A 685 15.26 -4.31 4.76
N MET A 686 14.63 -5.44 4.45
CA MET A 686 13.52 -5.56 3.49
C MET A 686 12.18 -5.74 4.22
N SER A 687 12.13 -6.65 5.19
CA SER A 687 10.99 -6.89 6.07
C SER A 687 11.36 -6.54 7.52
N PRO A 688 11.26 -5.27 7.95
CA PRO A 688 11.61 -4.87 9.33
C PRO A 688 10.74 -5.56 10.40
N LEU A 689 9.58 -6.11 10.05
CA LEU A 689 8.79 -6.96 10.96
C LEU A 689 9.55 -8.22 11.42
N LEU A 690 10.48 -8.72 10.59
CA LEU A 690 11.28 -9.92 10.82
C LEU A 690 12.66 -9.59 11.43
N ALA A 691 13.01 -8.32 11.62
CA ALA A 691 14.29 -7.92 12.21
C ALA A 691 14.48 -8.51 13.63
N PRO A 692 15.66 -9.05 13.99
CA PRO A 692 15.96 -9.45 15.36
C PRO A 692 15.74 -8.31 16.38
N ASP A 693 15.36 -8.65 17.61
CA ASP A 693 14.97 -7.65 18.62
C ASP A 693 16.10 -6.66 18.97
N ASN A 694 17.36 -7.09 18.82
CA ASN A 694 18.54 -6.24 19.00
C ASN A 694 18.70 -5.16 17.91
N MET A 695 18.03 -5.27 16.75
CA MET A 695 17.95 -4.25 15.70
C MET A 695 16.75 -3.30 15.88
N LEU A 696 15.75 -3.70 16.67
CA LEU A 696 14.55 -2.90 16.95
C LEU A 696 14.71 -2.04 18.22
N LYS A 697 15.50 -2.51 19.19
CA LYS A 697 15.83 -1.76 20.41
C LYS A 697 16.77 -0.59 20.11
N GLY A 698 16.42 0.59 20.62
CA GLY A 698 17.21 1.81 20.43
C GLY A 698 16.97 2.50 19.09
N LEU A 699 15.90 2.13 18.39
CA LEU A 699 15.33 2.95 17.32
C LEU A 699 14.76 4.27 17.90
N PRO A 700 14.39 5.25 17.05
CA PRO A 700 13.55 6.38 17.46
C PRO A 700 12.12 5.94 17.86
N PRO A 701 11.32 6.81 18.50
CA PRO A 701 9.88 6.61 18.66
C PRO A 701 9.17 6.44 17.31
N ILE A 702 8.27 5.46 17.19
CA ILE A 702 7.61 5.12 15.92
C ILE A 702 6.10 5.35 16.03
N HIS A 703 5.57 6.27 15.22
CA HIS A 703 4.14 6.59 15.15
C HIS A 703 3.58 5.99 13.85
N ILE A 704 2.78 4.94 13.98
CA ILE A 704 2.17 4.21 12.85
C ILE A 704 0.72 4.69 12.66
N VAL A 705 0.34 5.04 11.44
CA VAL A 705 -1.04 5.41 11.07
C VAL A 705 -1.57 4.45 10.00
N ALA A 706 -2.18 3.35 10.43
CA ALA A 706 -2.72 2.31 9.54
C ALA A 706 -4.20 2.55 9.20
N CYS A 707 -4.77 1.80 8.26
CA CYS A 707 -6.19 1.89 7.90
C CYS A 707 -6.95 0.64 8.32
N ALA A 708 -8.19 0.79 8.79
CA ALA A 708 -9.02 -0.33 9.22
C ALA A 708 -9.39 -1.29 8.07
N LEU A 709 -9.32 -0.84 6.81
CA LEU A 709 -9.76 -1.58 5.61
C LEU A 709 -8.62 -1.70 4.57
N ASP A 710 -7.41 -2.00 5.03
CA ASP A 710 -6.19 -2.14 4.22
C ASP A 710 -5.60 -3.56 4.37
N PRO A 711 -5.20 -4.23 3.27
CA PRO A 711 -4.44 -5.48 3.31
C PRO A 711 -3.24 -5.51 4.27
N MET A 712 -2.58 -4.37 4.50
CA MET A 712 -1.40 -4.20 5.37
C MET A 712 -1.73 -3.83 6.83
N LEU A 713 -3.00 -3.96 7.27
CA LEU A 713 -3.37 -3.71 8.66
C LEU A 713 -2.67 -4.67 9.64
N ASP A 714 -2.66 -5.98 9.36
CA ASP A 714 -2.05 -6.97 10.27
C ASP A 714 -0.53 -6.81 10.34
N ASP A 715 0.12 -6.46 9.24
CA ASP A 715 1.54 -6.06 9.17
C ASP A 715 1.84 -4.92 10.16
N SER A 716 0.98 -3.90 10.17
CA SER A 716 1.09 -2.71 11.04
C SER A 716 0.82 -3.05 12.51
N VAL A 717 -0.24 -3.83 12.79
CA VAL A 717 -0.61 -4.27 14.14
C VAL A 717 0.47 -5.16 14.75
N MET A 718 0.98 -6.14 14.00
CA MET A 718 2.04 -7.02 14.50
C MET A 718 3.36 -6.29 14.69
N PHE A 719 3.71 -5.30 13.83
CA PHE A 719 4.90 -4.49 14.05
C PHE A 719 4.77 -3.65 15.32
N ALA A 720 3.61 -3.03 15.54
CA ALA A 720 3.34 -2.29 16.76
C ALA A 720 3.41 -3.18 18.02
N LYS A 721 2.84 -4.41 17.97
CA LYS A 721 2.97 -5.38 19.08
C LYS A 721 4.43 -5.75 19.34
N ARG A 722 5.21 -6.02 18.29
CA ARG A 722 6.63 -6.40 18.44
C ARG A 722 7.47 -5.26 19.04
N LEU A 723 7.32 -4.03 18.56
CA LEU A 723 7.99 -2.85 19.11
C LEU A 723 7.66 -2.66 20.60
N ARG A 724 6.37 -2.74 20.95
CA ARG A 724 5.90 -2.66 22.35
C ARG A 724 6.52 -3.75 23.24
N ASN A 725 6.64 -4.99 22.74
CA ASN A 725 7.23 -6.11 23.49
C ASN A 725 8.74 -5.96 23.74
N VAL A 726 9.47 -5.27 22.86
CA VAL A 726 10.90 -5.00 23.03
C VAL A 726 11.19 -3.68 23.78
N GLU A 727 10.16 -3.11 24.43
CA GLU A 727 10.18 -1.83 25.16
C GLU A 727 10.48 -0.61 24.27
N GLN A 728 10.34 -0.73 22.94
CA GLN A 728 10.59 0.34 21.98
C GLN A 728 9.35 1.26 21.88
N PRO A 729 9.47 2.59 22.10
CA PRO A 729 8.33 3.50 22.06
C PRO A 729 7.59 3.49 20.72
N VAL A 730 6.31 3.09 20.76
CA VAL A 730 5.45 2.97 19.58
C VAL A 730 4.04 3.47 19.86
N THR A 731 3.48 4.19 18.89
CA THR A 731 2.06 4.57 18.85
C THR A 731 1.43 3.95 17.60
N LEU A 732 0.28 3.29 17.75
CA LEU A 732 -0.57 2.90 16.61
C LEU A 732 -1.83 3.76 16.62
N CYS A 733 -2.14 4.35 15.48
CA CYS A 733 -3.44 4.94 15.18
C CYS A 733 -4.03 4.21 13.99
N VAL A 734 -5.34 3.94 14.00
CA VAL A 734 -6.02 3.26 12.89
C VAL A 734 -7.18 4.12 12.42
N VAL A 735 -7.16 4.51 11.14
CA VAL A 735 -8.22 5.32 10.52
C VAL A 735 -9.31 4.43 9.95
N ASP A 736 -10.56 4.73 10.29
CA ASP A 736 -11.73 3.97 9.86
C ASP A 736 -12.17 4.33 8.43
N ASP A 737 -12.70 3.34 7.71
CA ASP A 737 -13.43 3.47 6.44
C ASP A 737 -12.68 4.18 5.28
N LEU A 738 -11.34 4.18 5.36
CA LEU A 738 -10.42 4.64 4.32
C LEU A 738 -9.55 3.48 3.78
N PRO A 739 -9.12 3.56 2.50
CA PRO A 739 -8.25 2.57 1.86
C PRO A 739 -6.78 2.81 2.22
N HIS A 740 -5.92 1.91 1.74
CA HIS A 740 -4.48 2.19 1.59
C HIS A 740 -4.27 3.47 0.75
N GLY A 741 -3.17 4.20 0.97
CA GLY A 741 -2.82 5.36 0.13
C GLY A 741 -3.65 6.63 0.37
N PHE A 742 -4.36 6.76 1.51
CA PHE A 742 -5.28 7.89 1.73
C PHE A 742 -4.62 9.28 1.68
N LEU A 743 -3.31 9.40 1.90
CA LEU A 743 -2.60 10.69 1.85
C LEU A 743 -2.64 11.31 0.45
N SER A 744 -2.49 10.48 -0.58
CA SER A 744 -2.65 10.87 -2.00
C SER A 744 -4.09 11.29 -2.34
N LEU A 745 -5.07 10.91 -1.51
CA LEU A 745 -6.48 11.29 -1.64
C LEU A 745 -6.88 12.44 -0.69
N SER A 746 -5.95 13.00 0.11
CA SER A 746 -6.25 13.95 1.20
C SER A 746 -6.92 15.25 0.77
N GLN A 747 -6.71 15.69 -0.48
CA GLN A 747 -7.37 16.88 -1.02
C GLN A 747 -8.80 16.63 -1.51
N LEU A 748 -9.20 15.36 -1.73
CA LEU A 748 -10.44 14.98 -2.40
C LEU A 748 -11.65 14.82 -1.48
N SER A 749 -11.44 14.58 -0.18
CA SER A 749 -12.53 14.42 0.80
C SER A 749 -12.22 15.14 2.11
N LYS A 750 -13.16 15.10 3.06
CA LYS A 750 -12.93 15.56 4.43
C LYS A 750 -12.20 14.49 5.23
N GLU A 751 -12.61 13.24 5.07
CA GLU A 751 -12.17 12.08 5.84
C GLU A 751 -10.69 11.77 5.58
N THR A 752 -10.27 11.76 4.31
CA THR A 752 -8.86 11.59 3.91
C THR A 752 -7.97 12.76 4.36
N ARG A 753 -8.55 13.94 4.57
CA ARG A 753 -7.86 15.12 5.11
C ARG A 753 -7.69 15.04 6.61
N GLU A 754 -8.72 14.61 7.33
CA GLU A 754 -8.65 14.36 8.77
C GLU A 754 -7.63 13.24 9.08
N ALA A 755 -7.57 12.19 8.26
CA ALA A 755 -6.52 11.17 8.34
C ALA A 755 -5.10 11.73 8.03
N SER A 756 -4.96 12.61 7.04
CA SER A 756 -3.68 13.31 6.77
C SER A 756 -3.27 14.23 7.93
N ASN A 757 -4.23 14.88 8.60
CA ASN A 757 -3.99 15.67 9.79
C ASN A 757 -3.50 14.79 10.95
N VAL A 758 -4.05 13.57 11.13
CA VAL A 758 -3.52 12.62 12.14
C VAL A 758 -2.03 12.33 11.91
N CYS A 759 -1.61 12.05 10.67
CA CYS A 759 -0.20 11.88 10.33
C CYS A 759 0.64 13.14 10.67
N MET A 760 0.12 14.32 10.36
CA MET A 760 0.77 15.61 10.64
C MET A 760 0.88 15.89 12.15
N GLU A 761 -0.13 15.56 12.96
CA GLU A 761 -0.04 15.64 14.42
C GLU A 761 1.02 14.69 14.99
N ARG A 762 1.16 13.47 14.44
CA ARG A 762 2.26 12.56 14.84
C ARG A 762 3.64 13.12 14.52
N ILE A 763 3.80 13.83 13.40
CA ILE A 763 5.04 14.57 13.12
C ILE A 763 5.24 15.73 14.12
N ARG A 764 4.17 16.44 14.50
CA ARG A 764 4.24 17.51 15.51
C ARG A 764 4.60 16.97 16.90
N GLU A 765 4.09 15.81 17.31
CA GLU A 765 4.44 15.13 18.56
C GLU A 765 5.96 14.92 18.67
N VAL A 766 6.61 14.40 17.62
CA VAL A 766 8.08 14.24 17.54
C VAL A 766 8.81 15.58 17.72
N PHE A 767 8.28 16.66 17.16
CA PHE A 767 8.89 17.98 17.23
C PHE A 767 8.70 18.71 18.59
N ILE A 768 7.70 18.33 19.39
CA ILE A 768 7.40 18.97 20.70
C ILE A 768 7.67 18.10 21.93
N ALA A 769 7.90 16.80 21.77
CA ALA A 769 8.14 15.89 22.90
C ALA A 769 9.40 16.29 23.68
N ASN A 770 9.29 16.60 24.98
CA ASN A 770 10.47 16.93 25.79
C ASN A 770 11.48 15.78 25.80
N ASP A 771 12.77 16.10 25.72
CA ASP A 771 13.83 15.09 25.82
C ASP A 771 13.70 14.34 27.16
N PRO A 772 13.81 12.99 27.18
CA PRO A 772 13.90 12.26 28.44
C PRO A 772 15.15 12.73 29.20
N PRO A 773 15.09 12.88 30.55
CA PRO A 773 16.26 13.28 31.32
C PRO A 773 17.43 12.33 31.02
N PRO A 774 18.65 12.84 30.75
CA PRO A 774 19.77 11.99 30.41
C PRO A 774 20.04 11.03 31.56
N GLU A 775 19.85 9.73 31.33
CA GLU A 775 20.11 8.72 32.35
C GLU A 775 21.54 8.89 32.86
N LEU A 776 21.67 8.94 34.19
CA LEU A 776 22.97 8.92 34.86
C LEU A 776 23.59 7.52 34.70
N ARG A 777 24.13 7.25 33.50
CA ARG A 777 24.99 6.11 33.18
C ARG A 777 26.05 6.03 34.27
N LYS A 778 25.87 5.08 35.19
CA LYS A 778 26.68 4.98 36.40
C LYS A 778 28.14 4.75 36.01
N HIS A 779 28.95 5.81 36.04
CA HIS A 779 30.39 5.70 35.84
C HIS A 779 30.94 4.65 36.80
N ARG A 780 31.34 3.51 36.23
CA ARG A 780 31.93 2.39 36.96
C ARG A 780 33.22 2.91 37.57
N LYS A 781 33.21 3.19 38.88
CA LYS A 781 34.33 3.85 39.57
C LYS A 781 35.63 3.08 39.33
N LEU A 782 36.55 3.73 38.62
CA LEU A 782 37.94 3.31 38.59
C LEU A 782 38.54 3.57 39.97
N GLU A 783 38.71 2.51 40.76
CA GLU A 783 39.44 2.59 42.02
C GLU A 783 40.93 2.84 41.72
N ARG A 784 41.35 4.10 41.84
CA ARG A 784 42.77 4.44 41.99
C ARG A 784 43.11 4.56 43.47
N THR A 785 43.51 3.45 44.06
CA THR A 785 44.29 3.47 45.30
C THR A 785 45.61 4.21 45.08
N ASN A 786 45.85 5.31 45.80
CA ASN A 786 47.14 5.57 46.46
C ASN A 786 47.13 6.84 47.35
N TYR A 787 47.59 6.66 48.59
CA TYR A 787 48.30 7.60 49.46
C TYR A 787 48.01 9.12 49.39
N GLY A 788 47.15 9.58 50.31
CA GLY A 788 47.62 10.25 51.54
C GLY A 788 48.03 11.73 51.52
N ALA A 789 47.22 12.57 52.16
CA ALA A 789 47.65 13.77 52.90
C ALA A 789 46.60 14.16 53.96
N SER A 790 47.00 14.80 55.07
CA SER A 790 46.13 15.18 56.19
C SER A 790 45.65 16.65 56.10
N GLY A 791 44.41 16.95 56.48
CA GLY A 791 43.92 18.33 56.54
C GLY A 791 42.60 18.54 57.30
N THR A 792 42.64 18.68 58.63
CA THR A 792 41.45 18.95 59.47
C THR A 792 41.29 20.44 59.81
N ARG A 793 40.07 21.02 59.70
CA ARG A 793 39.32 21.72 60.78
C ARG A 793 38.22 22.70 60.31
N ARG A 794 37.12 22.75 61.10
CA ARG A 794 36.13 23.84 61.35
C ARG A 794 35.28 24.33 60.15
N ALA A 795 33.96 24.58 60.19
CA ALA A 795 32.90 24.74 61.23
C ALA A 795 32.55 26.19 61.68
N SER A 796 31.24 26.46 61.81
CA SER A 796 30.56 27.75 62.14
C SER A 796 30.66 28.84 61.04
N ASN A 797 29.76 29.81 60.79
CA ASN A 797 28.57 30.44 61.42
C ASN A 797 27.61 30.92 60.26
N LYS A 798 26.33 31.33 60.35
CA LYS A 798 25.30 31.43 61.43
C LYS A 798 23.84 31.50 60.87
N PHE A 799 22.89 31.68 61.80
CA PHE A 799 21.48 32.15 61.77
C PHE A 799 21.16 33.29 60.75
N PHE A 800 19.94 33.45 60.24
CA PHE A 800 18.73 33.85 61.01
C PHE A 800 17.37 33.27 60.52
N GLN A 801 16.28 33.53 61.26
CA GLN A 801 14.98 32.86 61.11
C GLN A 801 13.76 33.80 61.28
N ARG A 802 12.70 33.55 60.49
CA ARG A 802 11.24 33.69 60.79
C ARG A 802 10.52 35.07 60.90
N THR A 803 9.40 35.13 60.15
CA THR A 803 8.04 35.67 60.46
C THR A 803 7.76 37.14 60.78
N THR A 804 6.80 37.69 60.02
CA THR A 804 5.51 38.26 60.52
C THR A 804 4.38 37.85 59.55
N SER A 805 3.10 38.15 59.88
CA SER A 805 1.91 37.62 59.19
C SER A 805 0.65 38.48 59.42
N LYS A 806 -0.41 38.27 58.61
CA LYS A 806 -1.83 38.72 58.81
C LYS A 806 -2.10 40.23 58.66
N ASP A 807 -3.32 40.71 58.38
CA ASP A 807 -4.65 40.12 58.06
C ASP A 807 -5.20 40.78 56.75
N GLY A 808 -6.09 40.16 55.95
CA GLY A 808 -7.58 40.28 56.02
C GLY A 808 -8.10 41.18 54.86
N GLY A 809 -9.34 41.11 54.33
CA GLY A 809 -10.46 40.17 54.46
C GLY A 809 -11.71 40.69 53.70
N GLU A 810 -12.56 39.78 53.16
CA GLU A 810 -13.90 40.04 52.53
C GLU A 810 -13.95 40.94 51.25
N GLY A 811 -14.91 40.83 50.32
CA GLY A 811 -15.96 39.81 50.08
C GLY A 811 -17.11 40.31 49.17
N VAL A 812 -17.78 39.40 48.42
CA VAL A 812 -19.12 39.57 47.76
C VAL A 812 -19.17 40.56 46.56
N VAL A 813 -19.96 40.38 45.49
CA VAL A 813 -20.94 39.34 45.08
C VAL A 813 -20.34 38.39 44.04
#